data_AF-A0A7X8AFK6-F1
#
_entry.id   AF-A0A7X8AFK6-F1
#
_cell.length_a   1.000
_cell.length_b   1.000
_cell.length_c   1.000
_cell.angle_alpha   90.00
_cell.angle_beta   90.00
_cell.angle_gamma   90.00
#
_symmetry.space_group_name_H-M   'P 1'
#
loop_
_entity.id
_entity.type
_entity.pdbx_description
1 polymer ?
#
loop_
_entity_poly.entity_id
_entity_poly.type
_entity_poly.pdbx_seq_one_letter_code
_entity_poly.pdbx_strand_id
1 'polypeptide(L)'
;MRRFLGVFVCVMLAVGLFAYVAPAKAATQEHWATKYVSEMTGDGVKALAPREDWDSEITAADFAKGLSVILGKEIPAPEGTFNRAIMVKMAVDNHTYAEQLKDFDFPAWCLSNDEETIPKNFVPYFNMAYRPVHQLLTYRKNRVTAWDKAPLFSEAAYLLYKIKYPPNADPGQQIVVVTAQEPDTLNPFTTSALSATLLGTFYGAGDITYDSDATKYPNAALRVPTLDNGDVKLSKDPITGKDRMTVTYRFRPGMYFPPLPGEPEGSKLHEITADDALFGFRVAVSPVIQSVVRTGMLKYDYVKKVDKYTIEVGFNEVYVFGTWGVGWTFKTKFEPEFYTDPNNFNVRDDFRDYEVGPYRIKTWERGDHIEFEPNPYAIFAQPLVKKIIVKFMPDPNTIRLNLQGGNIDITTNAFDPADAAELEKKLPKVKFYYTPGTSFEHVTPNLFEDETGKAFYFGDVRVRKAMLYALDREQLTKATSNGVFSVAHSWLTPKSKYYDDKALVKYEYNPTKAEQLLEEAGWKLANVNGENIRCWQGDSTKPFAVTLASTAEQEFRRKNVEEMVKMWARVGLKITPQLRPAKELFGGRVLSQHQFELVEFAWVSNPVRPNALMWRNDQIPTEANNWSGQNISGWKGNKENDDIVSELEKELPDAKLQELLNKQIRIWGENLPILPLFNRYDVDTATRDIQNIKPTGSQRTINWNCAFWYREKK
;
A
#
# COMPACT_ATOMS: atom_id res chain seq x y z
N MET A 1 52.60 -24.54 22.21
CA MET A 1 54.04 -24.69 22.57
C MET A 1 54.83 -25.02 21.31
N ARG A 2 55.79 -24.15 20.95
CA ARG A 2 57.01 -24.32 20.11
C ARG A 2 56.81 -24.97 18.72
N ARG A 3 57.11 -24.33 17.57
CA ARG A 3 58.00 -23.19 17.17
C ARG A 3 57.32 -22.45 15.99
N PHE A 4 57.09 -21.12 15.95
CA PHE A 4 58.03 -20.00 15.66
C PHE A 4 58.92 -20.27 14.42
N LEU A 5 59.11 -19.42 13.40
CA LEU A 5 58.83 -17.99 13.17
C LEU A 5 59.20 -17.68 11.69
N GLY A 6 58.57 -16.68 11.05
CA GLY A 6 59.05 -16.17 9.75
C GLY A 6 58.20 -15.10 9.03
N VAL A 7 58.01 -13.92 9.64
CA VAL A 7 58.00 -12.57 9.00
C VAL A 7 56.94 -12.32 7.88
N PHE A 8 55.76 -11.71 8.08
CA PHE A 8 55.39 -10.30 8.37
C PHE A 8 56.16 -9.19 7.63
N VAL A 9 55.39 -8.41 6.83
CA VAL A 9 55.59 -7.01 6.38
C VAL A 9 56.28 -6.76 5.02
N CYS A 10 55.48 -6.30 4.04
CA CYS A 10 55.63 -5.02 3.30
C CYS A 10 54.56 -4.97 2.17
N VAL A 11 53.48 -4.18 2.33
CA VAL A 11 53.34 -2.82 1.75
C VAL A 11 53.33 -2.89 0.21
N MET A 12 52.14 -2.91 -0.42
CA MET A 12 51.35 -1.77 -0.88
C MET A 12 51.79 -1.24 -2.26
N LEU A 13 50.78 -0.88 -3.07
CA LEU A 13 50.81 -0.05 -4.29
C LEU A 13 51.23 -0.77 -5.59
N ALA A 14 50.74 -0.45 -6.78
CA ALA A 14 49.61 0.32 -7.32
C ALA A 14 49.88 0.37 -8.85
N VAL A 15 48.83 0.19 -9.67
CA VAL A 15 48.63 0.88 -10.97
C VAL A 15 49.44 0.45 -12.22
N GLY A 16 48.70 0.33 -13.35
CA GLY A 16 49.16 0.53 -14.74
C GLY A 16 48.86 -0.66 -15.66
N LEU A 17 47.74 -0.84 -16.37
CA LEU A 17 46.97 -0.03 -17.34
C LEU A 17 47.58 0.02 -18.77
N PHE A 18 46.70 -0.24 -19.76
CA PHE A 18 46.79 -0.23 -21.25
C PHE A 18 47.39 -1.47 -21.97
N ALA A 19 46.98 -1.90 -23.17
CA ALA A 19 45.75 -1.95 -23.99
C ALA A 19 46.13 -2.55 -25.38
N TYR A 20 45.13 -3.02 -26.14
CA TYR A 20 45.05 -3.15 -27.63
C TYR A 20 45.32 -4.50 -28.39
N VAL A 21 44.20 -5.15 -28.79
CA VAL A 21 43.71 -5.55 -30.15
C VAL A 21 44.28 -6.76 -30.97
N ALA A 22 43.47 -7.84 -30.96
CA ALA A 22 42.90 -8.70 -32.07
C ALA A 22 43.83 -9.61 -32.95
N PRO A 23 43.30 -10.64 -33.70
CA PRO A 23 41.90 -11.00 -33.98
C PRO A 23 41.49 -12.50 -33.95
N ALA A 24 40.16 -12.65 -33.96
CA ALA A 24 39.26 -13.79 -34.21
C ALA A 24 39.74 -15.07 -34.93
N LYS A 25 39.21 -16.22 -34.46
CA LYS A 25 38.63 -17.27 -35.33
C LYS A 25 37.67 -18.20 -34.55
N ALA A 26 36.40 -18.16 -34.97
CA ALA A 26 35.39 -19.22 -34.91
C ALA A 26 35.22 -20.01 -33.60
N ALA A 27 34.45 -19.44 -32.66
CA ALA A 27 33.66 -20.24 -31.73
C ALA A 27 32.20 -20.23 -32.22
N THR A 28 31.69 -21.40 -32.56
CA THR A 28 30.35 -21.64 -33.11
C THR A 28 29.22 -21.25 -32.14
N GLN A 29 28.12 -20.74 -32.69
CA GLN A 29 26.92 -20.19 -32.06
C GLN A 29 26.07 -21.17 -31.21
N GLU A 30 26.64 -22.25 -30.67
CA GLU A 30 25.89 -23.27 -29.91
C GLU A 30 25.95 -23.10 -28.39
N HIS A 31 26.81 -22.23 -27.85
CA HIS A 31 27.04 -22.18 -26.41
C HIS A 31 26.08 -21.26 -25.62
N TRP A 32 25.38 -20.34 -26.28
CA TRP A 32 24.59 -19.32 -25.57
C TRP A 32 23.13 -19.72 -25.31
N ALA A 33 22.46 -20.37 -26.28
CA ALA A 33 21.09 -20.86 -26.10
C ALA A 33 21.01 -22.06 -25.14
N THR A 34 22.05 -22.89 -25.13
CA THR A 34 22.15 -24.07 -24.24
C THR A 34 22.41 -23.64 -22.80
N LYS A 35 23.24 -22.59 -22.58
CA LYS A 35 23.45 -21.99 -21.26
C LYS A 35 22.20 -21.28 -20.74
N TYR A 36 21.47 -20.60 -21.62
CA TYR A 36 20.20 -19.91 -21.32
C TYR A 36 19.10 -20.86 -20.82
N VAL A 37 18.97 -22.04 -21.45
CA VAL A 37 18.01 -23.07 -21.00
C VAL A 37 18.57 -23.90 -19.84
N SER A 38 19.86 -24.28 -19.84
CA SER A 38 20.43 -25.09 -18.74
C SER A 38 20.42 -24.35 -17.40
N GLU A 39 20.70 -23.04 -17.39
CA GLU A 39 20.61 -22.18 -16.19
C GLU A 39 19.15 -21.96 -15.76
N MET A 40 18.17 -22.08 -16.67
CA MET A 40 16.73 -22.07 -16.37
C MET A 40 16.16 -23.44 -15.94
N THR A 41 16.88 -24.55 -16.17
CA THR A 41 16.33 -25.91 -16.05
C THR A 41 17.10 -26.85 -15.11
N GLY A 42 18.22 -26.42 -14.54
CA GLY A 42 18.92 -27.10 -13.43
C GLY A 42 18.40 -26.66 -12.05
N ASP A 43 18.94 -27.26 -10.97
CA ASP A 43 18.51 -27.14 -9.57
C ASP A 43 18.13 -25.72 -9.11
N GLY A 44 16.86 -25.38 -9.35
CA GLY A 44 16.19 -24.22 -8.83
C GLY A 44 16.65 -22.89 -9.42
N VAL A 45 15.67 -22.02 -9.67
CA VAL A 45 15.81 -20.56 -9.80
C VAL A 45 16.28 -19.92 -8.48
N LYS A 46 17.24 -20.53 -7.78
CA LYS A 46 17.92 -19.90 -6.65
C LYS A 46 18.96 -18.95 -7.25
N ALA A 47 18.50 -17.72 -7.46
CA ALA A 47 19.21 -16.57 -7.99
C ALA A 47 19.33 -16.52 -9.52
N LEU A 48 18.25 -16.06 -10.18
CA LEU A 48 18.43 -15.17 -11.32
C LEU A 48 19.10 -13.89 -10.79
N ALA A 49 20.42 -13.90 -10.67
CA ALA A 49 21.15 -12.67 -10.38
C ALA A 49 20.83 -11.67 -11.50
N PRO A 50 20.47 -10.41 -11.19
CA PRO A 50 20.27 -9.39 -12.21
C PRO A 50 21.50 -9.33 -13.12
N ARG A 51 21.31 -9.46 -14.43
CA ARG A 51 22.37 -9.23 -15.43
C ARG A 51 22.09 -7.92 -16.15
N GLU A 52 23.16 -7.26 -16.60
CA GLU A 52 23.08 -5.98 -17.31
C GLU A 52 22.26 -6.04 -18.62
N ASP A 53 22.08 -7.24 -19.19
CA ASP A 53 21.38 -7.48 -20.47
C ASP A 53 19.88 -7.75 -20.33
N TRP A 54 19.31 -7.78 -19.13
CA TRP A 54 17.91 -8.17 -18.91
C TRP A 54 16.87 -7.17 -19.44
N ASP A 55 17.29 -5.92 -19.58
CA ASP A 55 16.47 -4.85 -20.16
C ASP A 55 16.74 -4.66 -21.66
N SER A 56 17.51 -5.57 -22.30
CA SER A 56 17.73 -5.57 -23.75
C SER A 56 16.61 -6.27 -24.52
N GLU A 57 16.39 -5.87 -25.77
CA GLU A 57 15.42 -6.49 -26.67
C GLU A 57 15.91 -7.89 -27.11
N ILE A 58 15.01 -8.87 -27.11
CA ILE A 58 15.29 -10.22 -27.60
C ILE A 58 14.87 -10.37 -29.07
N THR A 59 15.67 -11.09 -29.87
CA THR A 59 15.31 -11.36 -31.27
C THR A 59 14.28 -12.48 -31.40
N ALA A 60 13.52 -12.45 -32.50
CA ALA A 60 12.61 -13.54 -32.87
C ALA A 60 13.31 -14.91 -32.97
N ALA A 61 14.53 -14.92 -33.53
CA ALA A 61 15.32 -16.13 -33.71
C ALA A 61 15.75 -16.73 -32.36
N ASP A 62 16.20 -15.89 -31.44
CA ASP A 62 16.61 -16.33 -30.11
C ASP A 62 15.42 -16.87 -29.31
N PHE A 63 14.27 -16.18 -29.35
CA PHE A 63 13.05 -16.65 -28.70
C PHE A 63 12.55 -17.97 -29.30
N ALA A 64 12.48 -18.06 -30.63
CA ALA A 64 12.04 -19.28 -31.32
C ALA A 64 12.95 -20.47 -31.02
N LYS A 65 14.27 -20.25 -30.98
CA LYS A 65 15.25 -21.26 -30.56
C LYS A 65 15.01 -21.71 -29.12
N GLY A 66 14.84 -20.77 -28.18
CA GLY A 66 14.53 -21.07 -26.78
C GLY A 66 13.24 -21.88 -26.63
N LEU A 67 12.17 -21.44 -27.29
CA LEU A 67 10.88 -22.13 -27.31
C LEU A 67 11.00 -23.54 -27.92
N SER A 68 11.77 -23.69 -29.00
CA SER A 68 12.03 -25.00 -29.63
C SER A 68 12.66 -25.99 -28.66
N VAL A 69 13.65 -25.54 -27.90
CA VAL A 69 14.32 -26.36 -26.88
C VAL A 69 13.34 -26.76 -25.78
N ILE A 70 12.52 -25.82 -25.28
CA ILE A 70 11.54 -26.08 -24.21
C ILE A 70 10.48 -27.08 -24.67
N LEU A 71 10.00 -26.97 -25.92
CA LEU A 71 8.92 -27.80 -26.46
C LEU A 71 9.41 -29.09 -27.13
N GLY A 72 10.72 -29.27 -27.31
CA GLY A 72 11.29 -30.44 -27.97
C GLY A 72 10.93 -30.58 -29.45
N LYS A 73 10.58 -29.48 -30.12
CA LYS A 73 10.24 -29.42 -31.56
C LYS A 73 10.75 -28.14 -32.18
N GLU A 74 11.09 -28.17 -33.45
CA GLU A 74 11.54 -26.97 -34.17
C GLU A 74 10.39 -25.97 -34.32
N ILE A 75 10.63 -24.74 -33.86
CA ILE A 75 9.73 -23.59 -34.00
C ILE A 75 10.42 -22.57 -34.91
N PRO A 76 9.86 -22.24 -36.09
CA PRO A 76 10.43 -21.21 -36.94
C PRO A 76 10.25 -19.83 -36.29
N ALA A 77 11.23 -18.95 -36.50
CA ALA A 77 11.10 -17.55 -36.16
C ALA A 77 10.05 -16.89 -37.07
N PRO A 78 9.15 -16.03 -36.54
CA PRO A 78 8.17 -15.32 -37.34
C PRO A 78 8.86 -14.35 -38.32
N GLU A 79 8.30 -14.23 -39.51
CA GLU A 79 8.69 -13.19 -40.45
C GLU A 79 8.11 -11.83 -40.03
N GLY A 80 8.89 -10.76 -40.22
CA GLY A 80 8.45 -9.39 -39.91
C GLY A 80 8.75 -8.92 -38.48
N THR A 81 8.00 -7.92 -38.01
CA THR A 81 8.23 -7.27 -36.72
C THR A 81 7.91 -8.22 -35.56
N PHE A 82 8.90 -8.47 -34.70
CA PHE A 82 8.72 -9.24 -33.49
C PHE A 82 8.39 -8.32 -32.31
N ASN A 83 7.18 -8.47 -31.78
CA ASN A 83 6.70 -7.72 -30.62
C ASN A 83 6.16 -8.68 -29.55
N ARG A 84 5.82 -8.11 -28.39
CA ARG A 84 5.34 -8.85 -27.23
C ARG A 84 4.09 -9.68 -27.52
N ALA A 85 3.15 -9.14 -28.30
CA ALA A 85 1.94 -9.87 -28.69
C ALA A 85 2.27 -11.12 -29.52
N ILE A 86 3.18 -11.00 -30.49
CA ILE A 86 3.65 -12.13 -31.29
C ILE A 86 4.40 -13.13 -30.43
N MET A 87 5.27 -12.69 -29.51
CA MET A 87 5.97 -13.56 -28.56
C MET A 87 4.98 -14.41 -27.75
N VAL A 88 3.97 -13.78 -27.12
CA VAL A 88 2.97 -14.48 -26.30
C VAL A 88 2.14 -15.43 -27.15
N LYS A 89 1.67 -14.97 -28.32
CA LYS A 89 0.89 -15.80 -29.23
C LYS A 89 1.67 -17.03 -29.67
N MET A 90 2.91 -16.87 -30.14
CA MET A 90 3.79 -17.98 -30.52
C MET A 90 3.93 -19.01 -29.41
N ALA A 91 4.15 -18.54 -28.18
CA ALA A 91 4.28 -19.39 -27.02
C ALA A 91 3.00 -20.19 -26.72
N VAL A 92 1.86 -19.52 -26.69
CA VAL A 92 0.57 -20.14 -26.37
C VAL A 92 0.14 -21.11 -27.48
N ASP A 93 0.26 -20.73 -28.75
CA ASP A 93 -0.08 -21.56 -29.91
C ASP A 93 0.72 -22.87 -29.96
N ASN A 94 1.99 -22.82 -29.54
CA ASN A 94 2.89 -23.96 -29.69
C ASN A 94 2.95 -24.85 -28.44
N HIS A 95 2.30 -24.44 -27.35
CA HIS A 95 2.22 -25.21 -26.10
C HIS A 95 0.86 -25.88 -25.93
N THR A 96 0.69 -26.68 -24.87
CA THR A 96 -0.58 -27.34 -24.52
C THR A 96 -1.70 -26.35 -24.15
N TYR A 97 -1.38 -25.07 -23.99
CA TYR A 97 -2.35 -24.00 -23.73
C TYR A 97 -3.20 -23.63 -24.94
N ALA A 98 -2.78 -23.98 -26.17
CA ALA A 98 -3.52 -23.68 -27.39
C ALA A 98 -4.93 -24.28 -27.40
N GLU A 99 -5.10 -25.49 -26.85
CA GLU A 99 -6.41 -26.12 -26.75
C GLU A 99 -7.31 -25.39 -25.74
N GLN A 100 -6.74 -24.91 -24.63
CA GLN A 100 -7.48 -24.18 -23.59
C GLN A 100 -7.98 -22.80 -24.06
N LEU A 101 -7.43 -22.26 -25.15
CA LEU A 101 -7.95 -21.04 -25.78
C LEU A 101 -9.30 -21.26 -26.48
N LYS A 102 -9.62 -22.50 -26.90
CA LYS A 102 -10.86 -22.80 -27.61
C LYS A 102 -12.08 -22.77 -26.69
N ASP A 103 -11.87 -23.07 -25.40
CA ASP A 103 -12.91 -23.08 -24.37
C ASP A 103 -13.09 -21.71 -23.67
N PHE A 104 -12.46 -20.66 -24.20
CA PHE A 104 -12.48 -19.33 -23.59
C PHE A 104 -13.77 -18.57 -23.95
N ASP A 105 -14.85 -18.88 -23.23
CA ASP A 105 -16.21 -18.38 -23.52
C ASP A 105 -16.62 -17.15 -22.66
N PHE A 106 -15.73 -16.65 -21.79
CA PHE A 106 -15.95 -15.43 -20.99
C PHE A 106 -15.46 -14.18 -21.72
N PRO A 107 -16.01 -12.97 -21.42
CA PRO A 107 -15.41 -11.74 -21.91
C PRO A 107 -13.96 -11.68 -21.42
N ALA A 108 -13.05 -11.68 -22.38
CA ALA A 108 -11.63 -11.78 -22.17
C ALA A 108 -11.11 -10.41 -21.65
N TRP A 109 -10.54 -10.33 -20.43
CA TRP A 109 -9.98 -9.09 -19.84
C TRP A 109 -8.53 -9.22 -19.35
N CYS A 110 -7.64 -8.29 -19.76
CA CYS A 110 -6.21 -8.32 -19.40
C CYS A 110 -5.86 -7.50 -18.13
N LEU A 111 -6.83 -6.78 -17.56
CA LEU A 111 -6.68 -5.87 -16.41
C LEU A 111 -5.53 -4.87 -16.58
N SER A 112 -5.39 -4.31 -17.78
CA SER A 112 -4.31 -3.39 -18.13
C SER A 112 -4.83 -2.01 -18.48
N ASN A 113 -4.02 -0.99 -18.19
CA ASN A 113 -4.34 0.41 -18.51
C ASN A 113 -4.52 0.67 -20.00
N ASP A 114 -3.91 -0.16 -20.86
CA ASP A 114 -3.93 -0.02 -22.33
C ASP A 114 -4.73 -1.14 -23.03
N GLU A 115 -5.59 -1.87 -22.30
CA GLU A 115 -6.31 -3.04 -22.81
C GLU A 115 -7.11 -2.76 -24.09
N GLU A 116 -7.76 -1.60 -24.19
CA GLU A 116 -8.53 -1.21 -25.37
C GLU A 116 -7.68 -1.00 -26.63
N THR A 117 -6.36 -0.82 -26.47
CA THR A 117 -5.43 -0.71 -27.59
C THR A 117 -5.04 -2.08 -28.15
N ILE A 118 -5.31 -3.16 -27.42
CA ILE A 118 -4.98 -4.52 -27.82
C ILE A 118 -5.98 -4.96 -28.91
N PRO A 119 -5.49 -5.45 -30.07
CA PRO A 119 -6.39 -6.03 -31.07
C PRO A 119 -7.18 -7.20 -30.45
N LYS A 120 -8.49 -7.25 -30.70
CA LYS A 120 -9.41 -8.22 -30.04
C LYS A 120 -8.94 -9.68 -30.15
N ASN A 121 -8.29 -10.04 -31.26
CA ASN A 121 -7.75 -11.37 -31.47
C ASN A 121 -6.55 -11.72 -30.57
N PHE A 122 -5.85 -10.74 -29.97
CA PHE A 122 -4.76 -10.97 -29.02
C PHE A 122 -5.21 -11.01 -27.55
N VAL A 123 -6.40 -10.51 -27.23
CA VAL A 123 -6.90 -10.45 -25.85
C VAL A 123 -6.96 -11.83 -25.17
N PRO A 124 -7.45 -12.91 -25.82
CA PRO A 124 -7.43 -14.25 -25.21
C PRO A 124 -6.02 -14.75 -24.85
N TYR A 125 -5.02 -14.40 -25.65
CA TYR A 125 -3.63 -14.79 -25.43
C TYR A 125 -3.02 -14.11 -24.21
N PHE A 126 -3.23 -12.80 -24.08
CA PHE A 126 -2.77 -12.07 -22.89
C PHE A 126 -3.50 -12.57 -21.64
N ASN A 127 -4.79 -12.88 -21.73
CA ASN A 127 -5.51 -13.45 -20.59
C ASN A 127 -4.95 -14.79 -20.17
N MET A 128 -4.74 -15.68 -21.14
CA MET A 128 -4.08 -16.96 -20.91
C MET A 128 -2.75 -16.76 -20.20
N ALA A 129 -1.95 -15.80 -20.67
CA ALA A 129 -0.66 -15.50 -20.09
C ALA A 129 -0.72 -14.97 -18.64
N TYR A 130 -1.81 -14.29 -18.26
CA TYR A 130 -1.99 -13.75 -16.91
C TYR A 130 -2.88 -14.61 -16.00
N ARG A 131 -3.41 -15.76 -16.42
CA ARG A 131 -4.25 -16.60 -15.53
C ARG A 131 -3.46 -17.12 -14.33
N PRO A 132 -4.09 -17.23 -13.13
CA PRO A 132 -3.45 -17.84 -11.97
C PRO A 132 -2.87 -19.23 -12.20
N VAL A 133 -3.48 -20.04 -13.08
CA VAL A 133 -3.03 -21.40 -13.41
C VAL A 133 -1.77 -21.46 -14.29
N HIS A 134 -1.44 -20.39 -15.03
CA HIS A 134 -0.30 -20.38 -15.96
C HIS A 134 0.77 -19.37 -15.56
N GLN A 135 0.36 -18.13 -15.26
CA GLN A 135 1.22 -17.03 -14.84
C GLN A 135 2.45 -16.83 -15.75
N LEU A 136 2.23 -16.93 -17.07
CA LEU A 136 3.27 -16.86 -18.10
C LEU A 136 3.90 -15.48 -18.22
N LEU A 137 3.19 -14.43 -17.81
CA LEU A 137 3.70 -13.07 -17.82
C LEU A 137 3.54 -12.39 -16.46
N THR A 138 4.47 -11.50 -16.17
CA THR A 138 4.31 -10.48 -15.13
C THR A 138 3.74 -9.19 -15.74
N TYR A 139 3.13 -8.37 -14.90
CA TYR A 139 2.76 -7.01 -15.30
C TYR A 139 4.03 -6.16 -15.48
N ARG A 140 4.09 -5.34 -16.54
CA ARG A 140 5.13 -4.31 -16.69
C ARG A 140 4.88 -3.13 -15.75
N LYS A 141 5.88 -2.27 -15.56
CA LYS A 141 5.75 -0.98 -14.85
C LYS A 141 4.55 -0.20 -15.41
N ASN A 142 3.77 0.46 -14.55
CA ASN A 142 2.51 1.13 -14.90
C ASN A 142 1.37 0.18 -15.33
N ARG A 143 1.56 -1.14 -15.17
CA ARG A 143 0.61 -2.20 -15.53
C ARG A 143 0.10 -2.13 -16.97
N VAL A 144 0.94 -1.69 -17.90
CA VAL A 144 0.68 -1.70 -19.35
C VAL A 144 0.99 -3.07 -19.96
N THR A 145 0.20 -3.51 -20.93
CA THR A 145 0.51 -4.71 -21.71
C THR A 145 1.64 -4.45 -22.68
N ALA A 146 1.77 -3.21 -23.20
CA ALA A 146 2.80 -2.84 -24.16
C ALA A 146 2.89 -3.87 -25.31
N TRP A 147 1.74 -4.28 -25.82
CA TRP A 147 1.58 -5.41 -26.74
C TRP A 147 2.33 -5.21 -28.07
N ASP A 148 2.50 -3.95 -28.49
CA ASP A 148 3.17 -3.52 -29.72
C ASP A 148 4.69 -3.35 -29.55
N LYS A 149 5.20 -3.35 -28.32
CA LYS A 149 6.62 -3.13 -28.04
C LYS A 149 7.45 -4.38 -28.28
N ALA A 150 8.73 -4.17 -28.59
CA ALA A 150 9.71 -5.24 -28.58
C ALA A 150 9.68 -6.00 -27.23
N PRO A 151 9.79 -7.33 -27.23
CA PRO A 151 9.87 -8.08 -25.99
C PRO A 151 11.23 -7.88 -25.35
N LEU A 152 11.25 -7.78 -24.02
CA LEU A 152 12.50 -7.77 -23.28
C LEU A 152 12.98 -9.20 -23.06
N PHE A 153 14.29 -9.35 -22.98
CA PHE A 153 14.94 -10.63 -22.66
C PHE A 153 14.39 -11.23 -21.36
N SER A 154 14.23 -10.42 -20.32
CA SER A 154 13.64 -10.82 -19.03
C SER A 154 12.22 -11.37 -19.13
N GLU A 155 11.38 -10.81 -20.02
CA GLU A 155 10.02 -11.28 -20.23
C GLU A 155 9.97 -12.61 -20.97
N ALA A 156 10.80 -12.75 -22.02
CA ALA A 156 10.93 -13.99 -22.76
C ALA A 156 11.44 -15.12 -21.86
N ALA A 157 12.48 -14.85 -21.05
CA ALA A 157 13.01 -15.81 -20.08
C ALA A 157 11.92 -16.28 -19.11
N TYR A 158 11.22 -15.33 -18.48
CA TYR A 158 10.15 -15.64 -17.53
C TYR A 158 9.04 -16.46 -18.18
N LEU A 159 8.62 -16.09 -19.39
CA LEU A 159 7.58 -16.80 -20.14
C LEU A 159 8.00 -18.23 -20.46
N LEU A 160 9.19 -18.44 -21.03
CA LEU A 160 9.69 -19.77 -21.38
C LEU A 160 9.84 -20.66 -20.16
N TYR A 161 10.32 -20.09 -19.04
CA TYR A 161 10.38 -20.78 -17.76
C TYR A 161 8.99 -21.23 -17.29
N LYS A 162 7.98 -20.35 -17.35
CA LYS A 162 6.61 -20.66 -16.91
C LYS A 162 5.85 -21.59 -17.85
N ILE A 163 6.24 -21.68 -19.10
CA ILE A 163 5.78 -22.74 -20.00
C ILE A 163 6.27 -24.10 -19.49
N LYS A 164 7.56 -24.23 -19.20
CA LYS A 164 8.15 -25.50 -18.75
C LYS A 164 7.76 -25.88 -17.33
N TYR A 165 7.65 -24.88 -16.46
CA TYR A 165 7.37 -25.00 -15.05
C TYR A 165 6.19 -24.08 -14.68
N PRO A 166 4.96 -24.42 -15.12
CA PRO A 166 3.77 -23.72 -14.64
C PRO A 166 3.67 -23.86 -13.11
N PRO A 167 2.87 -23.02 -12.44
CA PRO A 167 2.60 -23.16 -11.01
C PRO A 167 2.31 -24.62 -10.64
N ASN A 168 3.24 -25.26 -9.93
CA ASN A 168 3.09 -26.62 -9.45
C ASN A 168 2.24 -26.62 -8.18
N ALA A 169 1.00 -26.16 -8.33
CA ALA A 169 0.08 -25.95 -7.23
C ALA A 169 -0.53 -27.27 -6.78
N ASP A 170 -0.60 -27.50 -5.47
CA ASP A 170 -1.38 -28.57 -4.89
C ASP A 170 -2.88 -28.21 -4.92
N PRO A 171 -3.68 -28.78 -5.85
CA PRO A 171 -5.07 -28.38 -6.03
C PRO A 171 -5.90 -28.88 -4.85
N GLY A 172 -6.41 -27.95 -4.03
CA GLY A 172 -7.24 -28.28 -2.86
C GLY A 172 -6.67 -27.83 -1.51
N GLN A 173 -5.46 -27.29 -1.47
CA GLN A 173 -4.85 -26.85 -0.22
C GLN A 173 -5.56 -25.63 0.39
N GLN A 174 -5.61 -25.67 1.72
CA GLN A 174 -6.01 -24.57 2.58
C GLN A 174 -4.81 -23.66 2.87
N ILE A 175 -5.05 -22.36 2.96
CA ILE A 175 -4.11 -21.40 3.54
C ILE A 175 -4.73 -20.79 4.80
N VAL A 176 -4.00 -20.81 5.91
CA VAL A 176 -4.38 -20.17 7.17
C VAL A 176 -3.66 -18.82 7.31
N VAL A 177 -4.43 -17.75 7.16
CA VAL A 177 -3.99 -16.37 7.39
C VAL A 177 -4.36 -15.97 8.81
N VAL A 178 -3.49 -15.24 9.49
CA VAL A 178 -3.76 -14.70 10.82
C VAL A 178 -3.64 -13.18 10.83
N THR A 179 -4.65 -12.55 11.42
CA THR A 179 -4.67 -11.12 11.76
C THR A 179 -4.94 -10.95 13.26
N ALA A 180 -4.41 -9.88 13.84
CA ALA A 180 -4.59 -9.60 15.27
C ALA A 180 -6.00 -9.10 15.64
N GLN A 181 -6.79 -8.68 14.65
CA GLN A 181 -8.06 -8.00 14.88
C GLN A 181 -9.18 -8.61 14.02
N GLU A 182 -10.31 -8.90 14.66
CA GLU A 182 -11.59 -9.12 13.97
C GLU A 182 -12.18 -7.77 13.51
N PRO A 183 -12.79 -7.68 12.31
CA PRO A 183 -13.50 -6.48 11.91
C PRO A 183 -14.78 -6.29 12.73
N ASP A 184 -15.16 -5.03 12.93
CA ASP A 184 -16.45 -4.65 13.53
C ASP A 184 -17.63 -4.99 12.61
N THR A 185 -17.50 -4.66 11.34
CA THR A 185 -18.45 -4.97 10.26
C THR A 185 -17.71 -5.22 8.96
N LEU A 186 -18.37 -5.88 8.01
CA LEU A 186 -17.91 -6.01 6.63
C LEU A 186 -18.66 -5.08 5.67
N ASN A 187 -19.47 -4.16 6.19
CA ASN A 187 -20.10 -3.12 5.39
C ASN A 187 -19.08 -2.05 4.97
N PRO A 188 -18.75 -1.93 3.67
CA PRO A 188 -17.72 -1.01 3.19
C PRO A 188 -18.08 0.48 3.35
N PHE A 189 -19.33 0.81 3.64
CA PHE A 189 -19.74 2.20 3.88
C PHE A 189 -19.41 2.66 5.30
N THR A 190 -19.51 1.79 6.30
CA THR A 190 -19.57 2.18 7.71
C THR A 190 -18.32 1.84 8.50
N THR A 191 -17.34 1.15 7.90
CA THR A 191 -16.05 0.85 8.53
C THR A 191 -14.86 1.38 7.72
N SER A 192 -13.84 1.81 8.44
CA SER A 192 -12.50 2.11 7.90
C SER A 192 -11.41 1.24 8.55
N ALA A 193 -11.81 0.18 9.25
CA ALA A 193 -10.89 -0.71 9.93
C ALA A 193 -9.96 -1.42 8.93
N LEU A 194 -8.67 -1.50 9.27
CA LEU A 194 -7.68 -2.20 8.44
C LEU A 194 -8.01 -3.71 8.34
N SER A 195 -8.54 -4.31 9.42
CA SER A 195 -9.01 -5.71 9.43
C SER A 195 -10.14 -5.93 8.43
N ALA A 196 -11.11 -5.01 8.34
CA ALA A 196 -12.17 -5.06 7.33
C ALA A 196 -11.62 -4.89 5.91
N THR A 197 -10.65 -3.98 5.72
CA THR A 197 -9.99 -3.76 4.41
C THR A 197 -9.21 -4.99 3.93
N LEU A 198 -8.48 -5.65 4.84
CA LEU A 198 -7.80 -6.92 4.58
C LEU A 198 -8.81 -7.97 4.09
N LEU A 199 -9.92 -8.15 4.81
CA LEU A 199 -10.93 -9.15 4.46
C LEU A 199 -11.63 -8.80 3.14
N GLY A 200 -12.03 -7.54 2.96
CA GLY A 200 -12.63 -7.00 1.73
C GLY A 200 -11.78 -7.24 0.49
N THR A 201 -10.47 -7.36 0.63
CA THR A 201 -9.59 -7.64 -0.52
C THR A 201 -9.69 -9.08 -1.03
N PHE A 202 -10.17 -10.04 -0.23
CA PHE A 202 -10.42 -11.41 -0.69
C PHE A 202 -11.71 -11.54 -1.51
N TYR A 203 -12.80 -10.89 -1.06
CA TYR A 203 -14.12 -11.05 -1.65
C TYR A 203 -14.55 -9.89 -2.54
N GLY A 204 -13.87 -8.76 -2.46
CA GLY A 204 -14.15 -7.55 -3.20
C GLY A 204 -13.35 -7.34 -4.48
N ALA A 205 -13.93 -6.50 -5.33
CA ALA A 205 -13.24 -5.86 -6.43
C ALA A 205 -13.50 -4.36 -6.31
N GLY A 206 -12.46 -3.53 -6.32
CA GLY A 206 -12.64 -2.09 -6.55
C GLY A 206 -12.75 -1.79 -8.05
N ASP A 207 -13.22 -0.59 -8.43
CA ASP A 207 -13.14 -0.08 -9.81
C ASP A 207 -11.69 -0.01 -10.27
N ILE A 208 -10.94 0.81 -9.52
CA ILE A 208 -9.56 1.19 -9.76
C ILE A 208 -8.85 0.99 -8.44
N THR A 209 -7.66 0.43 -8.53
CA THR A 209 -6.88 0.15 -7.34
C THR A 209 -5.40 0.25 -7.62
N TYR A 210 -4.54 -0.23 -6.74
CA TYR A 210 -3.09 -0.16 -6.90
C TYR A 210 -2.38 -1.45 -6.48
N ASP A 211 -1.19 -1.67 -7.04
CA ASP A 211 -0.33 -2.81 -6.76
C ASP A 211 0.76 -2.49 -5.72
N SER A 212 1.69 -3.43 -5.50
CA SER A 212 2.81 -3.27 -4.55
C SER A 212 3.74 -2.11 -4.88
N ASP A 213 3.79 -1.67 -6.15
CA ASP A 213 4.61 -0.54 -6.61
C ASP A 213 3.84 0.78 -6.54
N ALA A 214 2.65 0.77 -5.91
CA ALA A 214 1.71 1.88 -5.85
C ALA A 214 1.27 2.37 -7.24
N THR A 215 1.32 1.50 -8.26
CA THR A 215 0.82 1.80 -9.60
C THR A 215 -0.69 1.62 -9.64
N LYS A 216 -1.42 2.66 -10.07
CA LYS A 216 -2.86 2.56 -10.30
C LYS A 216 -3.17 1.61 -11.45
N TYR A 217 -4.21 0.80 -11.28
CA TYR A 217 -4.67 -0.13 -12.29
C TYR A 217 -6.18 -0.34 -12.31
N PRO A 218 -6.74 -0.74 -13.47
CA PRO A 218 -8.14 -1.09 -13.58
C PRO A 218 -8.38 -2.49 -13.06
N ASN A 219 -9.40 -2.64 -12.23
CA ASN A 219 -9.92 -3.94 -11.83
C ASN A 219 -11.30 -4.11 -12.48
N ALA A 220 -12.39 -3.70 -11.84
CA ALA A 220 -13.70 -3.71 -12.50
C ALA A 220 -13.92 -2.56 -13.50
N ALA A 221 -13.15 -1.47 -13.38
CA ALA A 221 -13.05 -0.49 -14.45
C ALA A 221 -12.34 -1.09 -15.67
N LEU A 222 -12.64 -0.60 -16.86
CA LEU A 222 -11.98 -1.00 -18.10
C LEU A 222 -10.54 -0.46 -18.15
N ARG A 223 -10.35 0.81 -17.76
CA ARG A 223 -9.06 1.49 -17.66
C ARG A 223 -9.09 2.57 -16.59
N VAL A 224 -7.92 3.02 -16.14
CA VAL A 224 -7.82 4.17 -15.23
C VAL A 224 -8.10 5.47 -16.02
N PRO A 225 -9.01 6.34 -15.59
CA PRO A 225 -9.25 7.63 -16.24
C PRO A 225 -8.01 8.52 -16.18
N THR A 226 -7.58 9.06 -17.32
CA THR A 226 -6.46 10.00 -17.43
C THR A 226 -6.78 11.12 -18.41
N LEU A 227 -5.96 12.18 -18.40
CA LEU A 227 -6.01 13.20 -19.47
C LEU A 227 -5.64 12.58 -20.82
N ASP A 228 -4.59 11.76 -20.85
CA ASP A 228 -4.04 11.15 -22.07
C ASP A 228 -5.05 10.29 -22.83
N ASN A 229 -5.93 9.58 -22.11
CA ASN A 229 -6.96 8.73 -22.71
C ASN A 229 -8.31 9.44 -22.89
N GLY A 230 -8.40 10.72 -22.52
CA GLY A 230 -9.57 11.59 -22.69
C GLY A 230 -10.73 11.34 -21.72
N ASP A 231 -10.58 10.41 -20.77
CA ASP A 231 -11.59 10.16 -19.74
C ASP A 231 -11.52 11.18 -18.59
N VAL A 232 -10.43 11.94 -18.47
CA VAL A 232 -10.40 13.17 -17.67
C VAL A 232 -10.41 14.36 -18.62
N LYS A 233 -11.34 15.29 -18.41
CA LYS A 233 -11.43 16.55 -19.15
C LYS A 233 -11.43 17.71 -18.19
N LEU A 234 -10.59 18.70 -18.47
CA LEU A 234 -10.60 19.99 -17.78
C LEU A 234 -11.40 20.99 -18.61
N SER A 235 -12.21 21.80 -17.96
CA SER A 235 -12.97 22.87 -18.60
C SER A 235 -13.04 24.10 -17.69
N LYS A 236 -13.59 25.20 -18.22
CA LYS A 236 -13.88 26.40 -17.44
C LYS A 236 -15.39 26.54 -17.31
N ASP A 237 -15.85 26.90 -16.13
CA ASP A 237 -17.23 27.30 -15.90
C ASP A 237 -17.53 28.55 -16.75
N PRO A 238 -18.57 28.53 -17.62
CA PRO A 238 -18.81 29.61 -18.56
C PRO A 238 -19.30 30.91 -17.88
N ILE A 239 -19.79 30.83 -16.64
CA ILE A 239 -20.30 31.98 -15.89
C ILE A 239 -19.21 32.54 -14.97
N THR A 240 -18.56 31.66 -14.21
CA THR A 240 -17.62 32.06 -13.15
C THR A 240 -16.15 32.03 -13.60
N GLY A 241 -15.83 31.40 -14.74
CA GLY A 241 -14.47 31.21 -15.22
C GLY A 241 -13.62 30.26 -14.36
N LYS A 242 -14.22 29.57 -13.38
CA LYS A 242 -13.52 28.62 -12.50
C LYS A 242 -13.19 27.33 -13.23
N ASP A 243 -12.08 26.70 -12.87
CA ASP A 243 -11.73 25.37 -13.40
C ASP A 243 -12.77 24.33 -12.97
N ARG A 244 -13.11 23.45 -13.90
CA ARG A 244 -14.01 22.31 -13.72
C ARG A 244 -13.32 21.06 -14.24
N MET A 245 -13.71 19.92 -13.70
CA MET A 245 -13.22 18.63 -14.15
C MET A 245 -14.39 17.70 -14.42
N THR A 246 -14.27 16.91 -15.47
CA THR A 246 -15.18 15.82 -15.78
C THR A 246 -14.39 14.53 -15.86
N VAL A 247 -14.88 13.48 -15.20
CA VAL A 247 -14.27 12.15 -15.21
C VAL A 247 -15.27 11.13 -15.73
N THR A 248 -14.92 10.44 -16.79
CA THR A 248 -15.67 9.33 -17.37
C THR A 248 -15.15 8.02 -16.77
N TYR A 249 -16.03 7.28 -16.12
CA TYR A 249 -15.73 5.94 -15.62
C TYR A 249 -16.39 4.90 -16.52
N ARG A 250 -15.57 3.97 -17.02
CA ARG A 250 -15.99 2.87 -17.89
C ARG A 250 -15.83 1.57 -17.12
N PHE A 251 -16.91 0.85 -16.89
CA PHE A 251 -16.93 -0.46 -16.26
C PHE A 251 -16.78 -1.56 -17.30
N ARG A 252 -16.25 -2.71 -16.88
CA ARG A 252 -16.13 -3.87 -17.78
C ARG A 252 -17.51 -4.49 -18.05
N PRO A 253 -17.86 -4.79 -19.31
CA PRO A 253 -19.09 -5.52 -19.59
C PRO A 253 -18.96 -6.96 -19.13
N GLY A 254 -20.05 -7.63 -18.73
CA GLY A 254 -20.03 -9.06 -18.38
C GLY A 254 -19.47 -9.39 -16.99
N MET A 255 -19.47 -8.42 -16.07
CA MET A 255 -19.28 -8.67 -14.64
C MET A 255 -20.63 -8.97 -14.00
N TYR A 256 -20.67 -9.89 -13.04
CA TYR A 256 -21.92 -10.34 -12.44
C TYR A 256 -21.82 -10.45 -10.93
N PHE A 257 -22.84 -9.97 -10.21
CA PHE A 257 -23.03 -10.30 -8.81
C PHE A 257 -23.33 -11.80 -8.65
N PRO A 258 -22.94 -12.40 -7.51
CA PRO A 258 -23.38 -13.74 -7.17
C PRO A 258 -24.92 -13.81 -7.05
N PRO A 259 -25.52 -15.00 -7.18
CA PRO A 259 -26.95 -15.22 -6.96
C PRO A 259 -27.39 -14.77 -5.56
N LEU A 260 -28.67 -14.41 -5.42
CA LEU A 260 -29.24 -14.11 -4.11
C LEU A 260 -29.31 -15.38 -3.24
N PRO A 261 -29.18 -15.27 -1.91
CA PRO A 261 -29.37 -16.40 -1.00
C PRO A 261 -30.71 -17.11 -1.26
N GLY A 262 -30.66 -18.41 -1.53
CA GLY A 262 -31.83 -19.24 -1.84
C GLY A 262 -32.16 -19.37 -3.34
N GLU A 263 -31.46 -18.66 -4.23
CA GLU A 263 -31.57 -18.88 -5.67
C GLU A 263 -30.82 -20.16 -6.08
N PRO A 264 -31.40 -21.01 -6.96
CA PRO A 264 -30.73 -22.20 -7.48
C PRO A 264 -29.44 -21.87 -8.22
N GLU A 265 -28.48 -22.80 -8.19
CA GLU A 265 -27.28 -22.75 -9.03
C GLU A 265 -27.68 -22.77 -10.51
N GLY A 266 -27.20 -21.80 -11.30
CA GLY A 266 -27.64 -21.58 -12.69
C GLY A 266 -28.75 -20.55 -12.87
N SER A 267 -29.20 -19.89 -11.80
CA SER A 267 -30.09 -18.73 -11.89
C SER A 267 -29.48 -17.59 -12.71
N LYS A 268 -30.34 -16.74 -13.29
CA LYS A 268 -29.90 -15.59 -14.06
C LYS A 268 -29.10 -14.64 -13.17
N LEU A 269 -27.81 -14.53 -13.46
CA LEU A 269 -26.93 -13.62 -12.73
C LEU A 269 -27.30 -12.15 -13.00
N HIS A 270 -27.09 -11.31 -11.98
CA HIS A 270 -27.31 -9.88 -12.08
C HIS A 270 -26.03 -9.21 -12.57
N GLU A 271 -26.08 -8.69 -13.79
CA GLU A 271 -24.95 -8.00 -14.37
C GLU A 271 -24.69 -6.67 -13.65
N ILE A 272 -23.42 -6.38 -13.36
CA ILE A 272 -22.98 -5.10 -12.81
C ILE A 272 -23.00 -4.05 -13.91
N THR A 273 -23.69 -2.94 -13.66
CA THR A 273 -23.87 -1.86 -14.62
C THR A 273 -23.62 -0.49 -13.99
N ALA A 274 -23.68 0.55 -14.84
CA ALA A 274 -23.68 1.94 -14.40
C ALA A 274 -24.78 2.26 -13.37
N ASP A 275 -25.90 1.53 -13.36
CA ASP A 275 -26.98 1.75 -12.40
C ASP A 275 -26.57 1.37 -10.97
N ASP A 276 -25.75 0.32 -10.81
CA ASP A 276 -25.21 -0.12 -9.50
C ASP A 276 -24.19 0.88 -8.94
N ALA A 277 -23.41 1.50 -9.81
CA ALA A 277 -22.49 2.58 -9.43
C ALA A 277 -23.24 3.84 -9.00
N LEU A 278 -24.28 4.24 -9.74
CA LEU A 278 -25.15 5.36 -9.38
C LEU A 278 -25.88 5.13 -8.05
N PHE A 279 -26.34 3.90 -7.83
CA PHE A 279 -26.98 3.52 -6.58
C PHE A 279 -25.98 3.54 -5.41
N GLY A 280 -24.79 2.94 -5.57
CA GLY A 280 -23.73 2.99 -4.55
C GLY A 280 -23.33 4.42 -4.18
N PHE A 281 -23.20 5.32 -5.16
CA PHE A 281 -22.99 6.74 -4.91
C PHE A 281 -24.12 7.35 -4.07
N ARG A 282 -25.38 7.09 -4.43
CA ARG A 282 -26.56 7.60 -3.69
C ARG A 282 -26.57 7.13 -2.24
N VAL A 283 -26.20 5.88 -1.98
CA VAL A 283 -26.05 5.34 -0.63
C VAL A 283 -24.94 6.10 0.11
N ALA A 284 -23.77 6.24 -0.49
CA ALA A 284 -22.60 6.86 0.15
C ALA A 284 -22.80 8.33 0.56
N VAL A 285 -23.50 9.11 -0.26
CA VAL A 285 -23.75 10.55 0.00
C VAL A 285 -25.03 10.80 0.80
N SER A 286 -25.84 9.78 1.07
CA SER A 286 -27.04 9.93 1.86
C SER A 286 -26.70 10.39 3.29
N PRO A 287 -27.38 11.43 3.81
CA PRO A 287 -27.10 11.94 5.14
C PRO A 287 -27.41 10.92 6.25
N VAL A 288 -28.30 9.96 5.98
CA VAL A 288 -28.74 8.91 6.93
C VAL A 288 -27.70 7.80 7.10
N ILE A 289 -26.88 7.55 6.08
CA ILE A 289 -25.89 6.47 6.10
C ILE A 289 -24.65 6.94 6.85
N GLN A 290 -24.20 6.24 7.88
CA GLN A 290 -23.01 6.57 8.67
C GLN A 290 -21.70 6.29 7.91
N SER A 291 -21.58 6.89 6.72
CA SER A 291 -20.44 6.71 5.84
C SER A 291 -19.17 7.29 6.46
N VAL A 292 -18.13 6.47 6.59
CA VAL A 292 -16.82 6.90 7.12
C VAL A 292 -16.04 7.78 6.14
N VAL A 293 -16.41 7.80 4.85
CA VAL A 293 -15.75 8.60 3.81
C VAL A 293 -16.79 9.28 2.90
N ARG A 294 -16.89 10.62 2.99
CA ARG A 294 -17.77 11.44 2.13
C ARG A 294 -17.05 12.58 1.41
N THR A 295 -15.91 13.04 1.93
CA THR A 295 -15.27 14.32 1.56
C THR A 295 -15.03 14.50 0.05
N GLY A 296 -14.61 13.44 -0.66
CA GLY A 296 -14.41 13.50 -2.12
C GLY A 296 -15.70 13.54 -2.93
N MET A 297 -16.74 12.85 -2.47
CA MET A 297 -18.04 12.77 -3.15
C MET A 297 -18.85 14.06 -3.02
N LEU A 298 -18.64 14.81 -1.93
CA LEU A 298 -19.26 16.12 -1.73
C LEU A 298 -18.75 17.19 -2.71
N LYS A 299 -17.66 16.93 -3.44
CA LYS A 299 -17.13 17.82 -4.50
C LYS A 299 -17.79 17.60 -5.86
N TYR A 300 -18.67 16.61 -5.98
CA TYR A 300 -19.32 16.27 -7.24
C TYR A 300 -20.41 17.32 -7.53
N ASP A 301 -20.43 17.81 -8.76
CA ASP A 301 -21.52 18.63 -9.30
C ASP A 301 -22.68 17.74 -9.78
N TYR A 302 -22.33 16.67 -10.50
CA TYR A 302 -23.29 15.67 -10.95
C TYR A 302 -22.62 14.31 -11.11
N VAL A 303 -23.45 13.27 -11.05
CA VAL A 303 -23.13 11.92 -11.52
C VAL A 303 -24.25 11.49 -12.45
N LYS A 304 -23.93 11.14 -13.70
CA LYS A 304 -24.94 10.73 -14.68
C LYS A 304 -24.53 9.46 -15.41
N LYS A 305 -25.54 8.68 -15.79
CA LYS A 305 -25.40 7.55 -16.71
C LYS A 305 -25.12 8.08 -18.12
N VAL A 306 -24.09 7.55 -18.77
CA VAL A 306 -23.83 7.79 -20.19
C VAL A 306 -24.39 6.63 -21.01
N ASP A 307 -24.08 5.40 -20.61
CA ASP A 307 -24.59 4.17 -21.21
C ASP A 307 -24.68 3.05 -20.16
N LYS A 308 -24.85 1.80 -20.59
CA LYS A 308 -25.00 0.65 -19.69
C LYS A 308 -23.77 0.42 -18.79
N TYR A 309 -22.56 0.73 -19.25
CA TYR A 309 -21.31 0.49 -18.52
C TYR A 309 -20.50 1.78 -18.28
N THR A 310 -21.05 2.94 -18.61
CA THR A 310 -20.33 4.20 -18.50
C THR A 310 -21.12 5.20 -17.66
N ILE A 311 -20.44 5.84 -16.71
CA ILE A 311 -20.93 7.03 -16.02
C ILE A 311 -19.98 8.21 -16.25
N GLU A 312 -20.51 9.40 -16.07
CA GLU A 312 -19.74 10.65 -16.07
C GLU A 312 -19.97 11.38 -14.74
N VAL A 313 -18.87 11.78 -14.10
CA VAL A 313 -18.85 12.57 -12.88
C VAL A 313 -18.33 13.97 -13.21
N GLY A 314 -19.14 14.99 -12.97
CA GLY A 314 -18.72 16.38 -13.04
C GLY A 314 -18.27 16.88 -11.67
N PHE A 315 -17.24 17.71 -11.64
CA PHE A 315 -16.71 18.37 -10.46
C PHE A 315 -16.74 19.90 -10.66
N ASN A 316 -17.08 20.62 -9.59
CA ASN A 316 -17.10 22.09 -9.58
C ASN A 316 -15.70 22.73 -9.43
N GLU A 317 -14.68 21.90 -9.23
CA GLU A 317 -13.27 22.24 -9.24
C GLU A 317 -12.46 21.05 -9.78
N VAL A 318 -11.18 21.26 -10.10
CA VAL A 318 -10.29 20.12 -10.35
C VAL A 318 -10.08 19.35 -9.04
N TYR A 319 -10.13 18.03 -9.12
CA TYR A 319 -9.96 17.16 -7.95
C TYR A 319 -9.05 15.98 -8.26
N VAL A 320 -7.81 16.01 -7.77
CA VAL A 320 -6.78 15.01 -8.07
C VAL A 320 -7.18 13.57 -7.72
N PHE A 321 -8.05 13.40 -6.71
CA PHE A 321 -8.55 12.07 -6.31
C PHE A 321 -9.83 11.64 -7.02
N GLY A 322 -10.35 12.45 -7.93
CA GLY A 322 -11.55 12.16 -8.71
C GLY A 322 -11.38 11.07 -9.76
N THR A 323 -10.24 10.35 -9.80
CA THR A 323 -9.89 9.27 -10.75
C THR A 323 -9.76 7.89 -10.10
N TRP A 324 -10.28 7.73 -8.88
CA TRP A 324 -10.11 6.50 -8.08
C TRP A 324 -11.28 5.53 -8.12
N GLY A 325 -12.31 5.84 -8.90
CA GLY A 325 -13.54 5.06 -8.95
C GLY A 325 -14.64 5.71 -8.14
N VAL A 326 -15.83 5.14 -8.27
CA VAL A 326 -17.05 5.56 -7.57
C VAL A 326 -17.63 4.44 -6.69
N GLY A 327 -17.13 3.22 -6.83
CA GLY A 327 -17.68 2.00 -6.24
C GLY A 327 -19.00 1.59 -6.89
N TRP A 328 -19.55 0.47 -6.43
CA TRP A 328 -20.88 0.01 -6.80
C TRP A 328 -21.56 -0.65 -5.61
N THR A 329 -22.87 -0.78 -5.69
CA THR A 329 -23.67 -1.52 -4.71
C THR A 329 -24.78 -2.22 -5.44
N PHE A 330 -25.08 -3.45 -5.04
CA PHE A 330 -26.06 -4.29 -5.73
C PHE A 330 -27.47 -3.68 -5.67
N LYS A 331 -27.82 -2.92 -6.71
CA LYS A 331 -29.01 -2.08 -6.73
C LYS A 331 -30.28 -2.93 -6.62
N THR A 332 -30.36 -4.01 -7.39
CA THR A 332 -31.56 -4.87 -7.41
C THR A 332 -31.90 -5.42 -6.03
N LYS A 333 -30.89 -5.76 -5.22
CA LYS A 333 -31.10 -6.26 -3.85
C LYS A 333 -31.44 -5.17 -2.86
N PHE A 334 -30.73 -4.04 -2.92
CA PHE A 334 -30.69 -3.09 -1.81
C PHE A 334 -31.48 -1.80 -2.03
N GLU A 335 -31.82 -1.44 -3.27
CA GLU A 335 -32.58 -0.23 -3.56
C GLU A 335 -33.99 -0.22 -2.93
N PRO A 336 -34.78 -1.31 -2.97
CA PRO A 336 -36.10 -1.32 -2.33
C PRO A 336 -36.02 -0.97 -0.84
N GLU A 337 -35.08 -1.60 -0.12
CA GLU A 337 -34.89 -1.35 1.31
C GLU A 337 -34.35 0.07 1.58
N PHE A 338 -33.44 0.57 0.74
CA PHE A 338 -32.90 1.93 0.90
C PHE A 338 -33.99 3.00 0.89
N TYR A 339 -35.07 2.79 0.12
CA TYR A 339 -36.19 3.73 0.06
C TYR A 339 -37.23 3.53 1.16
N THR A 340 -37.30 2.35 1.79
CA THR A 340 -38.25 2.08 2.88
C THR A 340 -37.64 2.35 4.25
N ASP A 341 -36.39 1.91 4.49
CA ASP A 341 -35.67 2.08 5.74
C ASP A 341 -34.14 2.15 5.49
N PRO A 342 -33.61 3.33 5.12
CA PRO A 342 -32.18 3.49 4.89
C PRO A 342 -31.33 3.30 6.14
N ASN A 343 -31.88 3.33 7.36
CA ASN A 343 -31.08 3.14 8.57
C ASN A 343 -30.54 1.71 8.69
N ASN A 344 -31.22 0.72 8.09
CA ASN A 344 -30.76 -0.67 8.12
C ASN A 344 -29.38 -0.86 7.50
N PHE A 345 -29.00 -0.01 6.55
CA PHE A 345 -27.65 -0.01 5.99
C PHE A 345 -26.58 0.18 7.08
N ASN A 346 -26.86 0.92 8.16
CA ASN A 346 -25.86 1.21 9.20
C ASN A 346 -25.51 0.00 10.06
N VAL A 347 -26.38 -1.01 10.11
CA VAL A 347 -26.25 -2.18 11.00
C VAL A 347 -26.19 -3.51 10.23
N ARG A 348 -26.24 -3.46 8.90
CA ARG A 348 -26.29 -4.65 8.04
C ARG A 348 -24.94 -5.36 7.94
N ASP A 349 -25.00 -6.68 7.85
CA ASP A 349 -23.82 -7.57 7.77
C ASP A 349 -23.77 -8.45 6.49
N ASP A 350 -24.80 -8.42 5.65
CA ASP A 350 -24.91 -9.23 4.40
C ASP A 350 -24.29 -8.56 3.16
N PHE A 351 -23.72 -7.34 3.28
CA PHE A 351 -23.04 -6.65 2.17
C PHE A 351 -21.96 -7.51 1.52
N ARG A 352 -21.30 -8.32 2.34
CA ARG A 352 -20.24 -9.24 1.97
C ARG A 352 -20.67 -10.34 0.99
N ASP A 353 -21.96 -10.61 0.88
CA ASP A 353 -22.50 -11.70 0.08
C ASP A 353 -22.63 -11.33 -1.41
N TYR A 354 -22.38 -10.06 -1.75
CA TYR A 354 -22.64 -9.50 -3.08
C TYR A 354 -21.42 -8.81 -3.69
N GLU A 355 -20.23 -9.35 -3.47
CA GLU A 355 -19.00 -8.86 -4.08
C GLU A 355 -18.42 -9.84 -5.11
N VAL A 356 -17.53 -9.32 -5.98
CA VAL A 356 -17.06 -9.99 -7.22
C VAL A 356 -15.55 -10.20 -7.27
N GLY A 357 -14.92 -10.22 -6.09
CA GLY A 357 -13.52 -10.56 -5.92
C GLY A 357 -13.22 -12.06 -6.16
N PRO A 358 -11.95 -12.46 -6.02
CA PRO A 358 -11.48 -13.81 -6.34
C PRO A 358 -12.04 -14.91 -5.43
N TYR A 359 -12.43 -14.56 -4.20
CA TYR A 359 -13.05 -15.48 -3.25
C TYR A 359 -14.44 -14.95 -2.84
N ARG A 360 -15.23 -15.78 -2.16
CA ARG A 360 -16.44 -15.37 -1.44
C ARG A 360 -16.38 -15.92 -0.03
N ILE A 361 -17.09 -15.27 0.89
CA ILE A 361 -17.19 -15.75 2.27
C ILE A 361 -18.09 -16.98 2.29
N LYS A 362 -17.56 -18.06 2.87
CA LYS A 362 -18.32 -19.27 3.14
C LYS A 362 -18.95 -19.21 4.53
N THR A 363 -18.18 -18.80 5.53
CA THR A 363 -18.62 -18.74 6.92
C THR A 363 -17.87 -17.66 7.67
N TRP A 364 -18.52 -17.02 8.64
CA TRP A 364 -17.87 -16.17 9.62
C TRP A 364 -18.29 -16.63 11.02
N GLU A 365 -17.35 -17.26 11.71
CA GLU A 365 -17.49 -17.62 13.12
C GLU A 365 -16.95 -16.46 13.96
N ARG A 366 -17.88 -15.67 14.52
CA ARG A 366 -17.57 -14.45 15.28
C ARG A 366 -16.60 -14.75 16.43
N GLY A 367 -15.56 -13.95 16.56
CA GLY A 367 -14.50 -14.12 17.56
C GLY A 367 -13.44 -15.18 17.24
N ASP A 368 -13.58 -15.94 16.15
CA ASP A 368 -12.63 -17.00 15.79
C ASP A 368 -12.06 -16.84 14.37
N HIS A 369 -12.88 -17.00 13.32
CA HIS A 369 -12.37 -17.00 11.95
C HIS A 369 -13.41 -16.68 10.86
N ILE A 370 -12.90 -16.37 9.66
CA ILE A 370 -13.67 -16.35 8.41
C ILE A 370 -13.11 -17.38 7.43
N GLU A 371 -13.99 -18.20 6.87
CA GLU A 371 -13.66 -19.11 5.77
C GLU A 371 -14.02 -18.48 4.42
N PHE A 372 -13.10 -18.59 3.47
CA PHE A 372 -13.26 -18.16 2.08
C PHE A 372 -13.10 -19.34 1.13
N GLU A 373 -13.89 -19.33 0.06
CA GLU A 373 -13.81 -20.27 -1.05
C GLU A 373 -13.75 -19.52 -2.40
N PRO A 374 -13.20 -20.13 -3.46
CA PRO A 374 -13.15 -19.50 -4.79
C PRO A 374 -14.52 -18.99 -5.24
N ASN A 375 -14.56 -17.76 -5.75
CA ASN A 375 -15.79 -17.20 -6.29
C ASN A 375 -15.94 -17.66 -7.75
N PRO A 376 -16.94 -18.49 -8.10
CA PRO A 376 -17.16 -18.92 -9.49
C PRO A 376 -17.46 -17.76 -10.45
N TYR A 377 -17.90 -16.61 -9.92
CA TYR A 377 -18.24 -15.40 -10.66
C TYR A 377 -17.13 -14.34 -10.65
N ALA A 378 -15.92 -14.69 -10.20
CA ALA A 378 -14.79 -13.78 -10.14
C ALA A 378 -14.40 -13.23 -11.52
N ILE A 379 -14.05 -11.94 -11.56
CA ILE A 379 -13.72 -11.21 -12.79
C ILE A 379 -12.48 -11.80 -13.49
N PHE A 380 -11.46 -12.30 -12.79
CA PHE A 380 -10.14 -12.54 -13.38
C PHE A 380 -9.61 -13.98 -13.28
N ALA A 381 -10.49 -14.95 -13.55
CA ALA A 381 -10.24 -16.39 -13.43
C ALA A 381 -10.08 -16.91 -11.99
N GLN A 382 -10.28 -18.22 -11.87
CA GLN A 382 -10.37 -18.91 -10.59
C GLN A 382 -9.02 -18.96 -9.87
N PRO A 383 -8.98 -18.66 -8.56
CA PRO A 383 -7.79 -18.87 -7.76
C PRO A 383 -7.38 -20.35 -7.70
N LEU A 384 -6.08 -20.55 -7.52
CA LEU A 384 -5.48 -21.87 -7.34
C LEU A 384 -5.76 -22.45 -5.95
N VAL A 385 -5.77 -21.60 -4.93
CA VAL A 385 -6.08 -21.97 -3.54
C VAL A 385 -7.59 -22.18 -3.40
N LYS A 386 -8.01 -23.31 -2.82
CA LYS A 386 -9.44 -23.69 -2.73
C LYS A 386 -10.10 -23.34 -1.41
N LYS A 387 -9.31 -23.01 -0.39
CA LYS A 387 -9.83 -22.55 0.90
C LYS A 387 -8.84 -21.58 1.55
N ILE A 388 -9.33 -20.44 2.02
CA ILE A 388 -8.56 -19.55 2.90
C ILE A 388 -9.30 -19.45 4.22
N ILE A 389 -8.60 -19.67 5.33
CA ILE A 389 -9.12 -19.40 6.67
C ILE A 389 -8.38 -18.19 7.21
N VAL A 390 -9.10 -17.12 7.55
CA VAL A 390 -8.54 -15.96 8.24
C VAL A 390 -8.93 -16.06 9.71
N LYS A 391 -7.96 -16.33 10.60
CA LYS A 391 -8.18 -16.41 12.06
C LYS A 391 -7.86 -15.10 12.75
N PHE A 392 -8.60 -14.80 13.81
CA PHE A 392 -8.42 -13.63 14.66
C PHE A 392 -7.63 -14.02 15.91
N MET A 393 -6.38 -13.56 16.03
CA MET A 393 -5.50 -13.88 17.16
C MET A 393 -4.86 -12.62 17.75
N PRO A 394 -5.43 -12.02 18.80
CA PRO A 394 -4.95 -10.74 19.32
C PRO A 394 -3.62 -10.82 20.07
N ASP A 395 -3.23 -12.01 20.56
CA ASP A 395 -1.99 -12.21 21.33
C ASP A 395 -0.81 -12.61 20.42
N PRO A 396 0.24 -11.76 20.28
CA PRO A 396 1.40 -12.05 19.43
C PRO A 396 2.17 -13.32 19.83
N ASN A 397 2.15 -13.70 21.12
CA ASN A 397 2.80 -14.93 21.58
C ASN A 397 2.06 -16.17 21.07
N THR A 398 0.73 -16.14 21.06
CA THR A 398 -0.11 -17.20 20.47
C THR A 398 0.13 -17.31 18.97
N ILE A 399 0.24 -16.19 18.25
CA ILE A 399 0.63 -16.18 16.83
C ILE A 399 2.02 -16.83 16.66
N ARG A 400 3.00 -16.41 17.46
CA ARG A 400 4.37 -16.95 17.43
C ARG A 400 4.40 -18.46 17.58
N LEU A 401 3.73 -18.99 18.61
CA LEU A 401 3.70 -20.43 18.91
C LEU A 401 3.01 -21.23 17.79
N ASN A 402 1.92 -20.71 17.23
CA ASN A 402 1.22 -21.38 16.13
C ASN A 402 1.99 -21.31 14.81
N LEU A 403 2.71 -20.22 14.54
CA LEU A 403 3.62 -20.11 13.40
C LEU A 403 4.79 -21.09 13.53
N GLN A 404 5.38 -21.20 14.73
CA GLN A 404 6.43 -22.19 15.02
C GLN A 404 5.92 -23.64 14.88
N GLY A 405 4.69 -23.90 15.29
CA GLY A 405 4.02 -25.19 15.15
C GLY A 405 3.60 -25.54 13.72
N GLY A 406 3.65 -24.59 12.77
CA GLY A 406 3.20 -24.79 11.40
C GLY A 406 1.68 -24.78 11.23
N ASN A 407 0.94 -24.23 12.20
CA ASN A 407 -0.52 -24.08 12.14
C ASN A 407 -0.96 -22.78 11.43
N ILE A 408 -0.01 -21.89 11.13
CA ILE A 408 -0.22 -20.63 10.44
C ILE A 408 0.64 -20.62 9.19
N ASP A 409 0.02 -20.22 8.09
CA ASP A 409 0.67 -20.11 6.80
C ASP A 409 1.11 -18.69 6.50
N ILE A 410 0.29 -17.69 6.85
CA ILE A 410 0.54 -16.27 6.60
C ILE A 410 0.19 -15.46 7.84
N THR A 411 1.06 -14.52 8.24
CA THR A 411 0.72 -13.51 9.25
C THR A 411 0.76 -12.11 8.64
N THR A 412 -0.20 -11.27 9.00
CA THR A 412 -0.23 -9.87 8.55
C THR A 412 0.19 -8.91 9.67
N ASN A 413 1.30 -8.20 9.50
CA ASN A 413 1.83 -7.22 10.47
C ASN A 413 1.80 -7.68 11.94
N ALA A 414 2.15 -8.95 12.18
CA ALA A 414 1.95 -9.61 13.48
C ALA A 414 3.14 -9.47 14.45
N PHE A 415 4.30 -9.06 13.94
CA PHE A 415 5.54 -9.00 14.71
C PHE A 415 6.24 -7.66 14.50
N ASP A 416 6.85 -7.14 15.56
CA ASP A 416 7.79 -6.04 15.43
C ASP A 416 9.08 -6.51 14.71
N PRO A 417 9.80 -5.64 13.97
CA PRO A 417 10.94 -6.07 13.16
C PRO A 417 12.07 -6.77 13.93
N ALA A 418 12.34 -6.33 15.17
CA ALA A 418 13.37 -6.95 16.01
C ALA A 418 13.01 -8.40 16.36
N ASP A 419 11.77 -8.62 16.77
CA ASP A 419 11.23 -9.95 17.09
C ASP A 419 11.17 -10.85 15.87
N ALA A 420 10.76 -10.29 14.73
CA ALA A 420 10.74 -10.98 13.45
C ALA A 420 12.14 -11.42 13.02
N ALA A 421 13.16 -10.58 13.19
CA ALA A 421 14.54 -10.92 12.84
C ALA A 421 15.08 -12.09 13.70
N GLU A 422 14.67 -12.16 14.97
CA GLU A 422 14.99 -13.30 15.83
C GLU A 422 14.20 -14.56 15.47
N LEU A 423 12.95 -14.42 15.04
CA LEU A 423 12.13 -15.55 14.56
C LEU A 423 12.63 -16.11 13.23
N GLU A 424 13.06 -15.24 12.31
CA GLU A 424 13.58 -15.63 11.00
C GLU A 424 14.78 -16.59 11.13
N LYS A 425 15.68 -16.31 12.08
CA LYS A 425 16.81 -17.21 12.41
C LYS A 425 16.37 -18.60 12.86
N LYS A 426 15.19 -18.70 13.50
CA LYS A 426 14.67 -19.94 14.10
C LYS A 426 13.69 -20.69 13.18
N LEU A 427 13.15 -20.02 12.17
CA LEU A 427 12.09 -20.53 11.30
C LEU A 427 12.54 -20.55 9.83
N PRO A 428 13.46 -21.45 9.44
CA PRO A 428 13.98 -21.49 8.07
C PRO A 428 12.92 -21.85 7.02
N LYS A 429 11.78 -22.41 7.44
CA LYS A 429 10.63 -22.74 6.57
C LYS A 429 9.65 -21.59 6.38
N VAL A 430 9.85 -20.48 7.08
CA VAL A 430 9.04 -19.26 6.96
C VAL A 430 9.89 -18.20 6.28
N LYS A 431 9.27 -17.45 5.36
CA LYS A 431 9.85 -16.26 4.76
C LYS A 431 9.25 -15.04 5.45
N PHE A 432 10.14 -14.14 5.87
CA PHE A 432 9.78 -12.85 6.45
C PHE A 432 9.86 -11.78 5.36
N TYR A 433 8.85 -10.92 5.32
CA TYR A 433 8.76 -9.82 4.38
C TYR A 433 8.81 -8.52 5.16
N TYR A 434 9.93 -7.80 5.02
CA TYR A 434 10.11 -6.46 5.57
C TYR A 434 9.78 -5.46 4.48
N THR A 435 8.57 -4.91 4.51
CA THR A 435 8.07 -4.05 3.44
C THR A 435 8.07 -2.60 3.92
N PRO A 436 8.73 -1.65 3.23
CA PRO A 436 8.64 -0.24 3.57
C PRO A 436 7.18 0.19 3.67
N GLY A 437 6.79 0.64 4.86
CA GLY A 437 5.44 1.06 5.14
C GLY A 437 5.17 2.46 4.60
N THR A 438 3.90 2.79 4.42
CA THR A 438 3.40 4.17 4.34
C THR A 438 3.03 4.74 5.71
N SER A 439 3.51 4.08 6.76
CA SER A 439 3.30 4.42 8.15
C SER A 439 4.46 5.25 8.68
N PHE A 440 4.17 6.38 9.30
CA PHE A 440 5.19 7.17 10.02
C PHE A 440 4.76 7.34 11.48
N GLU A 441 5.66 6.97 12.39
CA GLU A 441 5.51 7.16 13.83
C GLU A 441 5.92 8.59 14.20
N HIS A 442 5.17 9.21 15.11
CA HIS A 442 5.38 10.60 15.50
C HIS A 442 4.89 10.85 16.94
N VAL A 443 5.32 11.97 17.51
CA VAL A 443 4.70 12.57 18.69
C VAL A 443 3.96 13.84 18.27
N THR A 444 2.67 13.91 18.57
CA THR A 444 1.85 15.10 18.36
C THR A 444 1.81 15.94 19.64
N PRO A 445 2.35 17.16 19.64
CA PRO A 445 2.08 18.16 20.67
C PRO A 445 0.69 18.76 20.48
N ASN A 446 0.03 19.10 21.58
CA ASN A 446 -1.22 19.83 21.56
C ASN A 446 -0.98 21.34 21.43
N LEU A 447 -1.30 21.88 20.27
CA LEU A 447 -1.24 23.31 19.91
C LEU A 447 -2.62 23.95 19.90
N PHE A 448 -3.67 23.21 20.24
CA PHE A 448 -5.02 23.73 20.29
C PHE A 448 -5.14 24.74 21.43
N GLU A 449 -5.56 25.94 21.08
CA GLU A 449 -5.80 27.03 22.04
C GLU A 449 -7.22 26.90 22.60
N ASP A 450 -7.33 26.38 23.81
CA ASP A 450 -8.56 26.33 24.60
C ASP A 450 -8.33 26.83 26.03
N GLU A 451 -9.36 26.75 26.86
CA GLU A 451 -9.31 27.15 28.27
C GLU A 451 -8.33 26.30 29.11
N THR A 452 -7.87 25.15 28.60
CA THR A 452 -6.90 24.29 29.29
C THR A 452 -5.47 24.82 29.20
N GLY A 453 -5.20 25.77 28.30
CA GLY A 453 -3.91 26.45 28.19
C GLY A 453 -2.76 25.56 27.71
N LYS A 454 -3.02 24.35 27.20
CA LYS A 454 -1.99 23.39 26.78
C LYS A 454 -1.06 23.90 25.68
N ALA A 455 -1.58 24.74 24.78
CA ALA A 455 -0.79 25.41 23.76
C ALA A 455 0.37 26.25 24.34
N PHE A 456 0.32 26.63 25.62
CA PHE A 456 1.40 27.34 26.31
C PHE A 456 2.75 26.62 26.21
N TYR A 457 2.77 25.29 26.34
CA TYR A 457 4.02 24.53 26.31
C TYR A 457 4.62 24.43 24.92
N PHE A 458 3.77 24.32 23.89
CA PHE A 458 4.21 23.90 22.56
C PHE A 458 3.97 24.95 21.47
N GLY A 459 3.30 26.07 21.75
CA GLY A 459 2.95 27.09 20.76
C GLY A 459 4.18 27.72 20.09
N ASP A 460 5.27 27.90 20.84
CA ASP A 460 6.55 28.34 20.30
C ASP A 460 7.26 27.20 19.54
N VAL A 461 7.48 27.40 18.25
CA VAL A 461 8.18 26.44 17.38
C VAL A 461 9.58 26.08 17.87
N ARG A 462 10.25 26.97 18.60
CA ARG A 462 11.58 26.72 19.17
C ARG A 462 11.54 25.59 20.20
N VAL A 463 10.46 25.49 20.98
CA VAL A 463 10.27 24.37 21.93
C VAL A 463 10.11 23.05 21.17
N ARG A 464 9.28 23.02 20.11
CA ARG A 464 9.10 21.81 19.29
C ARG A 464 10.39 21.38 18.60
N LYS A 465 11.15 22.34 18.05
CA LYS A 465 12.49 22.11 17.50
C LYS A 465 13.45 21.57 18.56
N ALA A 466 13.47 22.16 19.75
CA ALA A 466 14.31 21.70 20.85
C ALA A 466 13.97 20.26 21.27
N MET A 467 12.69 19.95 21.41
CA MET A 467 12.24 18.58 21.72
C MET A 467 12.73 17.58 20.67
N LEU A 468 12.71 17.92 19.38
CA LEU A 468 13.20 17.03 18.32
C LEU A 468 14.74 16.92 18.32
N TYR A 469 15.47 18.02 18.52
CA TYR A 469 16.93 18.03 18.66
C TYR A 469 17.43 17.23 19.88
N ALA A 470 16.61 17.13 20.93
CA ALA A 470 16.92 16.34 22.12
C ALA A 470 16.76 14.82 21.92
N LEU A 471 16.13 14.36 20.83
CA LEU A 471 15.93 12.94 20.56
C LEU A 471 17.04 12.38 19.65
N ASP A 472 17.74 11.37 20.13
CA ASP A 472 18.59 10.53 19.28
C ASP A 472 17.72 9.50 18.55
N ARG A 473 17.11 9.94 17.44
CA ARG A 473 16.14 9.13 16.68
C ARG A 473 16.78 7.90 16.05
N GLU A 474 18.07 7.94 15.73
CA GLU A 474 18.83 6.77 15.27
C GLU A 474 19.06 5.75 16.40
N GLN A 475 19.29 6.22 17.63
CA GLN A 475 19.33 5.34 18.79
C GLN A 475 17.94 4.74 19.10
N LEU A 476 16.86 5.52 18.96
CA LEU A 476 15.50 5.03 19.14
C LEU A 476 15.18 3.89 18.16
N THR A 477 15.47 4.05 16.87
CA THR A 477 15.22 2.99 15.88
C THR A 477 16.06 1.74 16.15
N LYS A 478 17.33 1.90 16.57
CA LYS A 478 18.19 0.78 16.98
C LYS A 478 17.64 0.04 18.20
N ALA A 479 17.19 0.76 19.23
CA ALA A 479 16.71 0.17 20.48
C ALA A 479 15.35 -0.54 20.31
N THR A 480 14.47 -0.03 19.46
CA THR A 480 13.09 -0.51 19.33
C THR A 480 12.85 -1.45 18.15
N SER A 481 13.68 -1.36 17.10
CA SER A 481 13.49 -2.10 15.84
C SER A 481 14.77 -2.72 15.28
N ASN A 482 15.87 -2.77 16.06
CA ASN A 482 17.21 -3.18 15.59
C ASN A 482 17.68 -2.38 14.35
N GLY A 483 17.20 -1.14 14.18
CA GLY A 483 17.57 -0.27 13.07
C GLY A 483 16.84 -0.57 11.75
N VAL A 484 15.80 -1.42 11.76
CA VAL A 484 14.97 -1.67 10.57
C VAL A 484 14.14 -0.44 10.19
N PHE A 485 13.60 0.28 11.18
CA PHE A 485 12.92 1.53 10.91
C PHE A 485 13.91 2.63 10.53
N SER A 486 13.53 3.46 9.54
CA SER A 486 14.33 4.61 9.10
C SER A 486 13.83 5.90 9.76
N VAL A 487 14.70 6.82 10.12
CA VAL A 487 14.30 8.12 10.67
C VAL A 487 13.36 8.87 9.70
N ALA A 488 12.29 9.44 10.23
CA ALA A 488 11.33 10.23 9.46
C ALA A 488 11.68 11.73 9.56
N HIS A 489 11.54 12.44 8.46
CA HIS A 489 11.73 13.90 8.40
C HIS A 489 10.53 14.65 7.85
N SER A 490 9.49 13.93 7.40
CA SER A 490 8.22 14.47 6.95
C SER A 490 7.11 13.46 7.19
N TRP A 491 5.87 13.91 7.01
CA TRP A 491 4.69 13.05 6.98
C TRP A 491 4.61 12.18 5.70
N LEU A 492 5.43 12.47 4.69
CA LEU A 492 5.48 11.73 3.44
C LEU A 492 6.61 10.69 3.49
N THR A 493 6.25 9.41 3.42
CA THR A 493 7.23 8.30 3.51
C THR A 493 8.04 8.14 2.23
N PRO A 494 9.27 7.58 2.29
CA PRO A 494 10.11 7.27 1.12
C PRO A 494 9.44 6.40 0.04
N LYS A 495 8.42 5.63 0.41
CA LYS A 495 7.64 4.81 -0.51
C LYS A 495 6.75 5.62 -1.47
N SER A 496 6.42 6.88 -1.13
CA SER A 496 5.61 7.69 -2.04
C SER A 496 6.43 8.10 -3.26
N LYS A 497 5.83 8.02 -4.45
CA LYS A 497 6.46 8.53 -5.69
C LYS A 497 6.74 10.04 -5.67
N TYR A 498 6.15 10.77 -4.73
CA TYR A 498 6.35 12.21 -4.56
C TYR A 498 7.42 12.55 -3.51
N TYR A 499 8.08 11.55 -2.93
CA TYR A 499 9.13 11.76 -1.94
C TYR A 499 10.37 12.39 -2.59
N ASP A 500 10.81 13.51 -2.05
CA ASP A 500 12.05 14.20 -2.46
C ASP A 500 12.87 14.55 -1.21
N ASP A 501 14.01 13.89 -1.03
CA ASP A 501 14.91 14.11 0.10
C ASP A 501 15.40 15.56 0.20
N LYS A 502 15.51 16.26 -0.95
CA LYS A 502 15.98 17.65 -1.00
C LYS A 502 14.96 18.64 -0.44
N ALA A 503 13.69 18.25 -0.34
CA ALA A 503 12.62 19.08 0.21
C ALA A 503 12.54 18.99 1.75
N LEU A 504 13.23 18.04 2.37
CA LEU A 504 13.09 17.74 3.79
C LEU A 504 13.88 18.71 4.66
N VAL A 505 13.28 19.10 5.79
CA VAL A 505 13.98 19.80 6.87
C VAL A 505 14.46 18.76 7.88
N LYS A 506 15.77 18.67 8.08
CA LYS A 506 16.40 17.63 8.91
C LYS A 506 16.85 18.22 10.26
N TYR A 507 16.59 17.47 11.33
CA TYR A 507 16.92 17.82 12.71
C TYR A 507 17.78 16.70 13.30
N GLU A 508 19.09 16.83 13.17
CA GLU A 508 20.05 15.84 13.70
C GLU A 508 20.13 15.94 15.23
N TYR A 509 20.43 14.83 15.91
CA TYR A 509 20.55 14.83 17.38
C TYR A 509 21.58 15.86 17.86
N ASN A 510 21.12 16.83 18.66
CA ASN A 510 21.95 17.90 19.20
C ASN A 510 21.34 18.47 20.49
N PRO A 511 21.62 17.85 21.67
CA PRO A 511 21.06 18.29 22.94
C PRO A 511 21.49 19.71 23.33
N THR A 512 22.69 20.14 22.95
CA THR A 512 23.15 21.52 23.19
C THR A 512 22.31 22.53 22.42
N LYS A 513 21.96 22.24 21.16
CA LYS A 513 21.05 23.10 20.39
C LYS A 513 19.64 23.12 20.98
N ALA A 514 19.18 21.99 21.50
CA ALA A 514 17.91 21.91 22.21
C ALA A 514 17.89 22.83 23.45
N GLU A 515 18.92 22.77 24.29
CA GLU A 515 19.07 23.65 25.46
C GLU A 515 19.06 25.14 25.08
N GLN A 516 19.81 25.52 24.03
CA GLN A 516 19.83 26.90 23.53
C GLN A 516 18.44 27.38 23.08
N LEU A 517 17.72 26.56 22.31
CA LEU A 517 16.38 26.90 21.83
C LEU A 517 15.37 27.02 22.97
N LEU A 518 15.50 26.18 24.02
CA LEU A 518 14.67 26.28 25.22
C LEU A 518 14.95 27.58 25.99
N GLU A 519 16.22 27.96 26.18
CA GLU A 519 16.59 29.24 26.81
C GLU A 519 16.06 30.44 26.02
N GLU A 520 16.23 30.44 24.69
CA GLU A 520 15.71 31.49 23.80
C GLU A 520 14.18 31.58 23.84
N ALA A 521 13.50 30.46 24.05
CA ALA A 521 12.06 30.38 24.23
C ALA A 521 11.60 30.77 25.65
N GLY A 522 12.53 31.07 26.57
CA GLY A 522 12.22 31.47 27.94
C GLY A 522 12.09 30.31 28.94
N TRP A 523 12.42 29.08 28.55
CA TRP A 523 12.43 27.91 29.43
C TRP A 523 13.81 27.74 30.07
N LYS A 524 13.96 28.27 31.28
CA LYS A 524 15.25 28.33 32.00
C LYS A 524 15.35 27.21 33.01
N LEU A 525 16.55 26.67 33.21
CA LEU A 525 16.74 25.60 34.19
C LEU A 525 16.57 26.16 35.62
N ALA A 526 15.75 25.49 36.44
CA ALA A 526 15.56 25.78 37.85
C ALA A 526 15.49 24.47 38.65
N ASN A 527 15.78 24.54 39.96
CA ASN A 527 15.62 23.40 40.83
C ASN A 527 14.17 23.32 41.33
N VAL A 528 13.49 22.22 41.04
CA VAL A 528 12.12 21.94 41.47
C VAL A 528 12.16 20.64 42.26
N ASN A 529 12.01 20.73 43.59
CA ASN A 529 12.04 19.58 44.50
C ASN A 529 13.28 18.69 44.35
N GLY A 530 14.46 19.28 44.12
CA GLY A 530 15.72 18.55 43.94
C GLY A 530 16.03 18.12 42.51
N GLU A 531 15.09 18.30 41.57
CA GLU A 531 15.29 18.00 40.14
C GLU A 531 15.58 19.28 39.34
N ASN A 532 16.52 19.20 38.38
CA ASN A 532 16.77 20.31 37.46
C ASN A 532 15.76 20.25 36.31
N ILE A 533 14.74 21.11 36.37
CA ILE A 533 13.63 21.17 35.41
C ILE A 533 13.62 22.54 34.74
N ARG A 534 13.24 22.59 33.47
CA ARG A 534 13.01 23.82 32.72
C ARG A 534 11.73 24.48 33.22
N CYS A 535 11.81 25.75 33.60
CA CYS A 535 10.72 26.53 34.15
C CYS A 535 10.52 27.80 33.32
N TRP A 536 9.25 28.19 33.13
CA TRP A 536 8.92 29.39 32.39
C TRP A 536 9.53 30.63 33.06
N GLN A 537 10.40 31.34 32.34
CA GLN A 537 11.20 32.47 32.83
C GLN A 537 12.02 32.15 34.09
N GLY A 538 12.27 30.87 34.39
CA GLY A 538 12.96 30.43 35.61
C GLY A 538 12.09 30.38 36.87
N ASP A 539 10.77 30.61 36.75
CA ASP A 539 9.83 30.51 37.87
C ASP A 539 9.56 29.04 38.23
N SER A 540 10.10 28.58 39.36
CA SER A 540 9.98 27.19 39.81
C SER A 540 8.53 26.72 40.04
N THR A 541 7.56 27.64 40.11
CA THR A 541 6.13 27.31 40.20
C THR A 541 5.50 26.96 38.85
N LYS A 542 6.24 27.19 37.74
CA LYS A 542 5.81 26.94 36.35
C LYS A 542 6.78 25.98 35.65
N PRO A 543 6.94 24.74 36.14
CA PRO A 543 7.79 23.75 35.51
C PRO A 543 7.22 23.29 34.16
N PHE A 544 8.10 22.92 33.24
CA PHE A 544 7.76 22.14 32.06
C PHE A 544 7.49 20.70 32.50
N ALA A 545 6.23 20.42 32.84
CA ALA A 545 5.78 19.12 33.28
C ALA A 545 4.51 18.74 32.51
N VAL A 546 4.64 17.78 31.60
CA VAL A 546 3.56 17.34 30.70
C VAL A 546 3.48 15.82 30.65
N THR A 547 2.45 15.31 29.99
CA THR A 547 2.12 13.89 29.86
C THR A 547 2.25 13.45 28.41
N LEU A 548 2.73 12.22 28.20
CA LEU A 548 2.83 11.59 26.89
C LEU A 548 1.86 10.40 26.82
N ALA A 549 0.74 10.59 26.13
CA ALA A 549 -0.21 9.53 25.86
C ALA A 549 0.32 8.57 24.77
N SER A 550 0.06 7.28 24.91
CA SER A 550 0.36 6.29 23.88
C SER A 550 -0.42 4.99 24.07
N THR A 551 -0.36 4.08 23.10
CA THR A 551 -1.02 2.76 23.18
C THR A 551 -0.23 1.80 24.08
N ALA A 552 -0.92 1.04 24.93
CA ALA A 552 -0.30 0.12 25.88
C ALA A 552 0.11 -1.23 25.28
N GLU A 553 -0.47 -1.62 24.15
CA GLU A 553 -0.40 -2.99 23.61
C GLU A 553 0.90 -3.31 22.85
N GLN A 554 1.49 -2.33 22.16
CA GLN A 554 2.70 -2.54 21.36
C GLN A 554 3.95 -2.37 22.21
N GLU A 555 4.71 -3.46 22.43
CA GLU A 555 5.90 -3.46 23.26
C GLU A 555 6.97 -2.47 22.74
N PHE A 556 7.18 -2.40 21.42
CA PHE A 556 8.15 -1.44 20.87
C PHE A 556 7.77 0.01 21.21
N ARG A 557 6.47 0.35 21.21
CA ARG A 557 6.00 1.71 21.51
C ARG A 557 6.21 2.05 22.98
N ARG A 558 5.95 1.09 23.88
CA ARG A 558 6.29 1.26 25.30
C ARG A 558 7.78 1.57 25.52
N LYS A 559 8.66 0.80 24.88
CA LYS A 559 10.12 1.04 24.94
C LYS A 559 10.48 2.39 24.35
N ASN A 560 9.84 2.79 23.25
CA ASN A 560 10.07 4.08 22.61
C ASN A 560 9.71 5.26 23.54
N VAL A 561 8.54 5.21 24.19
CA VAL A 561 8.10 6.19 25.19
C VAL A 561 9.13 6.32 26.32
N GLU A 562 9.57 5.19 26.88
CA GLU A 562 10.54 5.17 27.98
C GLU A 562 11.87 5.83 27.59
N GLU A 563 12.39 5.55 26.39
CA GLU A 563 13.64 6.15 25.91
C GLU A 563 13.50 7.64 25.59
N MET A 564 12.39 8.06 24.96
CA MET A 564 12.14 9.48 24.68
C MET A 564 12.06 10.31 25.97
N VAL A 565 11.38 9.80 27.01
CA VAL A 565 11.31 10.48 28.32
C VAL A 565 12.70 10.65 28.93
N LYS A 566 13.56 9.64 28.86
CA LYS A 566 14.95 9.75 29.33
C LYS A 566 15.74 10.80 28.54
N MET A 567 15.57 10.86 27.23
CA MET A 567 16.26 11.83 26.36
C MET A 567 15.82 13.26 26.63
N TRP A 568 14.52 13.51 26.77
CA TRP A 568 13.98 14.82 27.11
C TRP A 568 14.33 15.28 28.53
N ALA A 569 14.43 14.36 29.50
CA ALA A 569 14.88 14.68 30.84
C ALA A 569 16.31 15.24 30.87
N ARG A 570 17.20 14.84 29.94
CA ARG A 570 18.58 15.35 29.85
C ARG A 570 18.64 16.87 29.57
N VAL A 571 17.63 17.42 28.89
CA VAL A 571 17.52 18.85 28.61
C VAL A 571 16.56 19.58 29.57
N GLY A 572 16.12 18.89 30.63
CA GLY A 572 15.29 19.42 31.71
C GLY A 572 13.79 19.45 31.42
N LEU A 573 13.30 18.69 30.44
CA LEU A 573 11.86 18.58 30.18
C LEU A 573 11.28 17.38 30.94
N LYS A 574 10.31 17.61 31.83
CA LYS A 574 9.67 16.54 32.60
C LYS A 574 8.44 16.01 31.87
N ILE A 575 8.49 14.74 31.48
CA ILE A 575 7.42 14.09 30.71
C ILE A 575 7.00 12.79 31.40
N THR A 576 5.70 12.65 31.64
CA THR A 576 5.12 11.48 32.34
C THR A 576 4.34 10.59 31.36
N PRO A 577 4.75 9.33 31.13
CA PRO A 577 3.99 8.40 30.29
C PRO A 577 2.55 8.17 30.77
N GLN A 578 1.61 8.13 29.83
CA GLN A 578 0.22 7.74 30.03
C GLN A 578 -0.19 6.70 28.98
N LEU A 579 0.18 5.44 29.23
CA LEU A 579 -0.19 4.33 28.35
C LEU A 579 -1.67 3.96 28.54
N ARG A 580 -2.41 3.84 27.44
CA ARG A 580 -3.84 3.55 27.42
C ARG A 580 -4.16 2.48 26.38
N PRO A 581 -5.27 1.74 26.51
CA PRO A 581 -5.73 0.86 25.44
C PRO A 581 -5.99 1.64 24.14
N ALA A 582 -5.64 1.05 22.98
CA ALA A 582 -5.83 1.68 21.67
C ALA A 582 -7.29 2.08 21.41
N LYS A 583 -8.25 1.26 21.87
CA LYS A 583 -9.69 1.56 21.77
C LYS A 583 -10.07 2.84 22.52
N GLU A 584 -9.44 3.12 23.66
CA GLU A 584 -9.67 4.36 24.40
C GLU A 584 -9.05 5.55 23.66
N LEU A 585 -7.77 5.42 23.27
CA LEU A 585 -7.01 6.50 22.63
C LEU A 585 -7.64 6.94 21.30
N PHE A 586 -8.04 5.99 20.45
CA PHE A 586 -8.57 6.28 19.13
C PHE A 586 -10.11 6.35 19.08
N GLY A 587 -10.81 5.61 19.94
CA GLY A 587 -12.28 5.53 19.93
C GLY A 587 -12.99 6.52 20.86
N GLY A 588 -12.32 7.02 21.91
CA GLY A 588 -12.93 7.86 22.94
C GLY A 588 -12.99 9.36 22.64
N ARG A 589 -12.80 9.78 21.37
CA ARG A 589 -12.57 11.19 20.97
C ARG A 589 -11.38 11.88 21.65
N VAL A 590 -10.49 11.14 22.33
CA VAL A 590 -9.31 11.70 23.00
C VAL A 590 -8.47 12.56 22.05
N LEU A 591 -8.22 12.07 20.84
CA LEU A 591 -7.46 12.81 19.82
C LEU A 591 -8.24 13.97 19.22
N SER A 592 -9.49 13.75 18.81
CA SER A 592 -10.31 14.77 18.13
C SER A 592 -10.82 15.86 19.08
N GLN A 593 -10.84 15.63 20.38
CA GLN A 593 -11.16 16.64 21.40
C GLN A 593 -9.92 17.19 22.11
N HIS A 594 -8.72 16.95 21.56
CA HIS A 594 -7.47 17.49 22.09
C HIS A 594 -7.22 17.16 23.58
N GLN A 595 -7.66 15.98 24.03
CA GLN A 595 -7.55 15.52 25.43
C GLN A 595 -6.18 14.87 25.74
N PHE A 596 -5.12 15.49 25.26
CA PHE A 596 -3.73 15.09 25.48
C PHE A 596 -2.82 16.33 25.53
N GLU A 597 -1.60 16.19 26.06
CA GLU A 597 -0.56 17.23 25.98
C GLU A 597 0.47 16.86 24.91
N LEU A 598 1.02 15.65 25.00
CA LEU A 598 1.71 14.95 23.92
C LEU A 598 1.01 13.61 23.66
N VAL A 599 1.01 13.14 22.42
CA VAL A 599 0.55 11.80 22.08
C VAL A 599 1.41 11.15 21.01
N GLU A 600 1.84 9.90 21.25
CA GLU A 600 2.61 9.10 20.30
C GLU A 600 1.73 8.04 19.63
N PHE A 601 1.74 8.03 18.30
CA PHE A 601 1.18 6.97 17.46
C PHE A 601 1.69 7.07 16.01
N ALA A 602 1.23 6.18 15.14
CA ALA A 602 1.55 6.20 13.71
C ALA A 602 0.34 6.54 12.85
N TRP A 603 0.53 7.39 11.84
CA TRP A 603 -0.41 7.55 10.74
C TRP A 603 -0.08 6.55 9.64
N VAL A 604 -1.10 5.88 9.08
CA VAL A 604 -0.95 4.99 7.91
C VAL A 604 -1.47 5.71 6.68
N SER A 605 -0.58 6.08 5.76
CA SER A 605 -0.95 6.87 4.57
C SER A 605 -1.26 5.98 3.36
N ASN A 606 -1.91 6.55 2.35
CA ASN A 606 -2.02 5.93 1.03
C ASN A 606 -0.80 6.38 0.18
N PRO A 607 -0.01 5.46 -0.42
CA PRO A 607 1.25 5.83 -1.09
C PRO A 607 1.06 6.76 -2.29
N VAL A 608 -0.16 6.80 -2.84
CA VAL A 608 -0.55 7.56 -4.03
C VAL A 608 -1.53 8.69 -3.75
N ARG A 609 -1.93 8.88 -2.48
CA ARG A 609 -2.67 10.06 -2.04
C ARG A 609 -1.91 10.77 -0.92
N PRO A 610 -1.16 11.84 -1.22
CA PRO A 610 -0.47 12.61 -0.21
C PRO A 610 -1.47 13.21 0.80
N ASN A 611 -1.23 13.01 2.09
CA ASN A 611 -2.09 13.49 3.18
C ASN A 611 -1.84 14.98 3.52
N ALA A 612 -1.53 15.82 2.53
CA ALA A 612 -1.28 17.25 2.75
C ALA A 612 -2.52 17.98 3.30
N LEU A 613 -3.73 17.55 2.90
CA LEU A 613 -5.02 18.06 3.38
C LEU A 613 -5.08 18.11 4.92
N MET A 614 -4.53 17.09 5.59
CA MET A 614 -4.52 16.98 7.06
C MET A 614 -3.89 18.19 7.76
N TRP A 615 -3.07 18.97 7.07
CA TRP A 615 -2.32 20.08 7.66
C TRP A 615 -2.95 21.45 7.44
N ARG A 616 -4.22 21.51 7.00
CA ARG A 616 -4.98 22.76 6.88
C ARG A 616 -5.66 23.15 8.18
N ASN A 617 -5.96 24.44 8.28
CA ASN A 617 -6.69 25.02 9.41
C ASN A 617 -8.12 24.49 9.52
N ASP A 618 -8.80 24.28 8.38
CA ASP A 618 -10.17 23.74 8.34
C ASP A 618 -10.27 22.25 8.70
N GLN A 619 -9.13 21.55 8.81
CA GLN A 619 -9.05 20.17 9.27
C GLN A 619 -8.78 20.05 10.77
N ILE A 620 -8.74 21.14 11.52
CA ILE A 620 -8.65 21.11 12.99
C ILE A 620 -10.01 20.67 13.55
N PRO A 621 -10.09 19.55 14.28
CA PRO A 621 -11.30 19.15 14.98
C PRO A 621 -11.72 20.21 16.01
N THR A 622 -12.93 20.73 15.89
CA THR A 622 -13.48 21.71 16.83
C THR A 622 -14.95 21.42 17.08
N GLU A 623 -15.50 21.93 18.17
CA GLU A 623 -16.96 21.83 18.39
C GLU A 623 -17.76 22.37 17.19
N ALA A 624 -17.29 23.48 16.58
CA ALA A 624 -17.93 24.11 15.43
C ALA A 624 -18.02 23.22 14.17
N ASN A 625 -17.13 22.23 14.03
CA ASN A 625 -17.18 21.25 12.95
C ASN A 625 -17.51 19.82 13.44
N ASN A 626 -18.16 19.70 14.60
CA ASN A 626 -18.52 18.43 15.23
C ASN A 626 -17.32 17.51 15.54
N TRP A 627 -16.16 18.10 15.79
CA TRP A 627 -14.88 17.43 16.02
C TRP A 627 -14.43 16.60 14.81
N SER A 628 -14.68 17.13 13.61
CA SER A 628 -14.29 16.54 12.33
C SER A 628 -12.93 17.05 11.87
N GLY A 629 -12.21 16.23 11.10
CA GLY A 629 -10.86 16.54 10.62
C GLY A 629 -9.78 15.72 11.32
N GLN A 630 -8.56 15.82 10.82
CA GLN A 630 -7.41 15.02 11.28
C GLN A 630 -6.20 15.87 11.69
N ASN A 631 -6.31 17.20 11.66
CA ASN A 631 -5.30 18.10 12.23
C ASN A 631 -5.42 18.13 13.77
N ILE A 632 -5.20 16.97 14.40
CA ILE A 632 -5.37 16.78 15.85
C ILE A 632 -4.35 17.57 16.68
N SER A 633 -3.24 18.00 16.05
CA SER A 633 -2.27 18.88 16.70
C SER A 633 -2.89 20.23 17.06
N GLY A 634 -3.94 20.66 16.37
CA GLY A 634 -4.46 22.02 16.48
C GLY A 634 -3.54 23.05 15.82
N TRP A 635 -2.55 22.62 15.03
CA TRP A 635 -1.65 23.54 14.35
C TRP A 635 -2.40 24.42 13.37
N LYS A 636 -2.35 25.72 13.65
CA LYS A 636 -2.81 26.77 12.74
C LYS A 636 -1.67 27.14 11.79
N GLY A 637 -1.68 26.55 10.59
CA GLY A 637 -0.76 26.91 9.51
C GLY A 637 -0.95 28.37 9.08
N ASN A 638 0.06 28.93 8.42
CA ASN A 638 -0.06 30.25 7.81
C ASN A 638 -0.96 30.19 6.55
N LYS A 639 -1.37 31.36 6.06
CA LYS A 639 -2.19 31.46 4.84
C LYS A 639 -1.53 30.75 3.65
N GLU A 640 -0.21 30.83 3.54
CA GLU A 640 0.56 30.19 2.48
C GLU A 640 0.40 28.65 2.49
N ASN A 641 0.46 28.01 3.66
CA ASN A 641 0.19 26.56 3.79
C ASN A 641 -1.22 26.22 3.32
N ASP A 642 -2.23 26.94 3.81
CA ASP A 642 -3.62 26.69 3.42
C ASP A 642 -3.83 26.86 1.92
N ASP A 643 -3.25 27.91 1.32
CA ASP A 643 -3.31 28.18 -0.12
C ASP A 643 -2.62 27.05 -0.91
N ILE A 644 -1.41 26.64 -0.52
CA ILE A 644 -0.67 25.54 -1.17
C ILE A 644 -1.49 24.25 -1.09
N VAL A 645 -2.05 23.91 0.07
CA VAL A 645 -2.82 22.68 0.21
C VAL A 645 -4.13 22.74 -0.58
N SER A 646 -4.77 23.91 -0.67
CA SER A 646 -5.93 24.13 -1.55
C SER A 646 -5.57 23.94 -3.03
N GLU A 647 -4.38 24.36 -3.44
CA GLU A 647 -3.89 24.20 -4.81
C GLU A 647 -3.52 22.75 -5.09
N LEU A 648 -2.87 22.05 -4.14
CA LEU A 648 -2.53 20.63 -4.24
C LEU A 648 -3.72 19.73 -4.58
N GLU A 649 -4.91 20.02 -4.03
CA GLU A 649 -6.11 19.22 -4.33
C GLU A 649 -6.60 19.39 -5.78
N LYS A 650 -6.18 20.47 -6.46
CA LYS A 650 -6.56 20.85 -7.82
C LYS A 650 -5.51 20.47 -8.86
N GLU A 651 -4.30 20.13 -8.46
CA GLU A 651 -3.24 19.74 -9.39
C GLU A 651 -3.29 18.23 -9.70
N LEU A 652 -3.41 17.89 -10.98
CA LEU A 652 -3.24 16.52 -11.45
C LEU A 652 -1.75 16.10 -11.28
N PRO A 653 -1.43 14.80 -11.27
CA PRO A 653 -0.05 14.34 -11.09
C PRO A 653 0.90 14.86 -12.17
N ASP A 654 1.63 15.94 -11.86
CA ASP A 654 2.59 16.59 -12.75
C ASP A 654 3.75 17.25 -11.97
N ALA A 655 4.58 18.03 -12.68
CA ALA A 655 5.70 18.76 -12.07
C ALA A 655 5.25 19.84 -11.05
N LYS A 656 4.09 20.46 -11.26
CA LYS A 656 3.54 21.49 -10.38
C LYS A 656 3.07 20.88 -9.06
N LEU A 657 2.40 19.73 -9.09
CA LEU A 657 2.03 18.98 -7.89
C LEU A 657 3.26 18.65 -7.04
N GLN A 658 4.36 18.18 -7.65
CA GLN A 658 5.61 17.90 -6.95
C GLN A 658 6.20 19.16 -6.31
N GLU A 659 6.21 20.29 -7.03
CA GLU A 659 6.73 21.56 -6.51
C GLU A 659 5.94 22.03 -5.29
N LEU A 660 4.61 22.01 -5.36
CA LEU A 660 3.72 22.39 -4.26
C LEU A 660 3.88 21.46 -3.06
N LEU A 661 4.01 20.15 -3.27
CA LEU A 661 4.28 19.19 -2.18
C LEU A 661 5.61 19.48 -1.51
N ASN A 662 6.65 19.75 -2.29
CA ASN A 662 7.97 20.10 -1.77
C ASN A 662 7.91 21.38 -0.92
N LYS A 663 7.16 22.41 -1.35
CA LYS A 663 6.96 23.64 -0.57
C LYS A 663 6.19 23.37 0.72
N GLN A 664 5.09 22.62 0.65
CA GLN A 664 4.30 22.26 1.83
C GLN A 664 5.12 21.48 2.85
N ILE A 665 5.92 20.50 2.40
CA ILE A 665 6.79 19.70 3.26
C ILE A 665 7.85 20.55 3.96
N ARG A 666 8.41 21.56 3.27
CA ARG A 666 9.33 22.53 3.90
C ARG A 666 8.63 23.35 4.98
N ILE A 667 7.48 23.96 4.66
CA ILE A 667 6.70 24.75 5.64
C ILE A 667 6.35 23.89 6.85
N TRP A 668 5.86 22.69 6.62
CA TRP A 668 5.56 21.72 7.67
C TRP A 668 6.80 21.38 8.51
N GLY A 669 7.94 21.12 7.88
CA GLY A 669 9.19 20.74 8.55
C GLY A 669 9.82 21.89 9.35
N GLU A 670 9.66 23.14 8.90
CA GLU A 670 10.11 24.33 9.61
C GLU A 670 9.23 24.66 10.83
N ASN A 671 7.95 24.28 10.76
CA ASN A 671 6.97 24.53 11.81
C ASN A 671 6.78 23.35 12.76
N LEU A 672 7.14 22.12 12.40
CA LEU A 672 6.99 20.92 13.22
C LEU A 672 5.63 20.85 13.95
N PRO A 673 4.48 20.83 13.24
CA PRO A 673 3.18 20.67 13.90
C PRO A 673 3.10 19.34 14.66
N ILE A 674 3.91 18.37 14.25
CA ILE A 674 4.21 17.14 14.97
C ILE A 674 5.72 16.87 14.93
N LEU A 675 6.20 15.99 15.81
CA LEU A 675 7.59 15.56 15.89
C LEU A 675 7.76 14.22 15.17
N PRO A 676 8.32 14.17 13.95
CA PRO A 676 8.50 12.92 13.22
C PRO A 676 9.60 12.06 13.86
N LEU A 677 9.29 10.79 14.12
CA LEU A 677 10.22 9.83 14.70
C LEU A 677 10.84 8.94 13.62
N PHE A 678 10.06 8.00 13.08
CA PHE A 678 10.55 7.01 12.12
C PHE A 678 9.46 6.49 11.18
N ASN A 679 9.86 6.13 9.95
CA ASN A 679 9.02 5.37 9.03
C ASN A 679 9.06 3.90 9.43
N ARG A 680 7.88 3.28 9.49
CA ARG A 680 7.74 1.88 9.87
C ARG A 680 7.88 0.98 8.66
N TYR A 681 8.30 -0.25 8.93
CA TYR A 681 8.20 -1.37 8.01
C TYR A 681 7.07 -2.26 8.49
N ASP A 682 6.23 -2.71 7.55
CA ASP A 682 5.27 -3.76 7.82
C ASP A 682 6.00 -5.11 7.73
N VAL A 683 5.76 -5.96 8.73
CA VAL A 683 6.38 -7.28 8.80
C VAL A 683 5.32 -8.35 8.61
N ASP A 684 5.33 -8.93 7.42
CA ASP A 684 4.48 -10.07 7.10
C ASP A 684 5.30 -11.35 7.07
N THR A 685 4.64 -12.49 7.25
CA THR A 685 5.27 -13.80 7.08
C THR A 685 4.46 -14.67 6.15
N ALA A 686 5.14 -15.56 5.42
CA ALA A 686 4.50 -16.67 4.73
C ALA A 686 5.37 -17.93 4.81
N THR A 687 4.78 -19.12 4.91
CA THR A 687 5.53 -20.36 4.73
C THR A 687 6.15 -20.41 3.32
N ARG A 688 7.35 -20.98 3.21
CA ARG A 688 8.14 -20.93 1.96
C ARG A 688 7.51 -21.64 0.77
N ASP A 689 6.58 -22.57 1.02
CA ASP A 689 5.80 -23.27 0.01
C ASP A 689 4.67 -22.40 -0.55
N ILE A 690 4.36 -21.26 0.06
CA ILE A 690 3.39 -20.31 -0.49
C ILE A 690 4.11 -19.29 -1.37
N GLN A 691 3.70 -19.30 -2.64
CA GLN A 691 4.32 -18.50 -3.69
C GLN A 691 3.45 -17.29 -4.06
N ASN A 692 4.05 -16.32 -4.76
CA ASN A 692 3.43 -15.06 -5.21
C ASN A 692 2.93 -14.12 -4.12
N ILE A 693 3.50 -14.20 -2.92
CA ILE A 693 3.26 -13.20 -1.88
C ILE A 693 3.96 -11.89 -2.25
N LYS A 694 3.19 -10.80 -2.36
CA LYS A 694 3.67 -9.46 -2.71
C LYS A 694 3.10 -8.43 -1.75
N PRO A 695 3.63 -8.29 -0.52
CA PRO A 695 3.11 -7.29 0.38
C PRO A 695 3.32 -5.89 -0.18
N THR A 696 2.36 -4.99 0.07
CA THR A 696 2.51 -3.62 -0.40
C THR A 696 3.21 -2.77 0.65
N GLY A 697 2.92 -2.93 1.94
CA GLY A 697 3.33 -1.99 3.01
C GLY A 697 2.43 -0.73 3.08
N SER A 698 1.14 -0.86 2.81
CA SER A 698 0.16 0.23 2.93
C SER A 698 -1.21 -0.29 3.33
N GLN A 699 -2.23 0.59 3.33
CA GLN A 699 -3.63 0.24 3.61
C GLN A 699 -4.17 -0.94 2.77
N ARG A 700 -3.57 -1.20 1.60
CA ARG A 700 -3.82 -2.41 0.82
C ARG A 700 -2.84 -3.48 1.27
N THR A 701 -3.31 -4.44 2.04
CA THR A 701 -2.45 -5.40 2.73
C THR A 701 -1.87 -6.47 1.80
N ILE A 702 -1.21 -7.46 2.38
CA ILE A 702 -0.49 -8.53 1.67
C ILE A 702 -1.33 -9.28 0.61
N ASN A 703 -2.65 -9.33 0.77
CA ASN A 703 -3.56 -10.17 -0.01
C ASN A 703 -4.15 -9.53 -1.28
N TRP A 704 -3.67 -8.35 -1.70
CA TRP A 704 -4.15 -7.68 -2.90
C TRP A 704 -4.06 -8.53 -4.18
N ASN A 705 -3.13 -9.48 -4.23
CA ASN A 705 -2.94 -10.41 -5.33
C ASN A 705 -3.28 -11.87 -4.95
N CYS A 706 -4.15 -12.09 -3.96
CA CYS A 706 -4.50 -13.42 -3.46
C CYS A 706 -5.07 -14.39 -4.51
N ALA A 707 -5.60 -13.87 -5.63
CA ALA A 707 -6.01 -14.67 -6.79
C ALA A 707 -4.84 -15.49 -7.39
N PHE A 708 -3.62 -15.00 -7.25
CA PHE A 708 -2.41 -15.59 -7.84
C PHE A 708 -1.59 -16.43 -6.85
N TRP A 709 -1.99 -16.48 -5.59
CA TRP A 709 -1.30 -17.30 -4.59
C TRP A 709 -1.47 -18.78 -4.90
N TYR A 710 -0.45 -19.57 -4.58
CA TYR A 710 -0.52 -21.03 -4.63
C TYR A 710 0.44 -21.65 -3.62
N ARG A 711 0.11 -22.85 -3.13
CA ARG A 711 1.02 -23.70 -2.38
C ARG A 711 1.73 -24.64 -3.35
N GLU A 712 3.06 -24.59 -3.37
CA GLU A 712 3.91 -25.46 -4.16
C GLU A 712 3.84 -26.90 -3.65
N LYS A 713 3.66 -27.87 -4.56
CA LYS A 713 3.73 -29.28 -4.21
C LYS A 713 5.15 -29.63 -3.73
N LYS A 714 5.22 -30.34 -2.61
CA LYS A 714 6.47 -30.82 -2.00
C LYS A 714 7.14 -31.91 -2.80
#